data_AF-A0A9D3MMT4-F1
#
_entry.id   AF-A0A9D3MMT4-F1
#
_cell.length_a   1.000
_cell.length_b   1.000
_cell.length_c   1.000
_cell.angle_alpha   90.00
_cell.angle_beta   90.00
_cell.angle_gamma   90.00
#
_symmetry.space_group_name_H-M   'P 1'
#
loop_
_entity.id
_entity.type
_entity.pdbx_description
1 polymer ?
#
loop_
_entity_poly.entity_id
_entity_poly.type
_entity_poly.pdbx_seq_one_letter_code
_entity_poly.pdbx_strand_id
1 'polypeptide(L)'
;MGAKSVEGFVMLELAAEAFQAKNFQLAADIYECQLQNFTDHATQQELLLKRADALAFDGKLSEAFEIYQRASKIDRLRPAQLENLTECLTNSILRKEGIVSHKTQPELDTITCGGYDAFTCRICCGFLCEPVTLPCGHCFCRKCLEKENVPVCCKECKDCSKLTDVQSYRVNVVLSNLLSKWYPSQLLVVELRHEGNRLYAEKKLEAALMKYNEAIQIAPRDHLLFRNRSQINSALKKFDDALSDADTACKLQPHWIKGHLRKAQALLSLKKTEEALTEYLFCIALEPEGKLAKSEAQKLLSDLFAPVPDDVQERIPDCSTLLSSRARLKGNAATSLSSFGSAGSVNLYKNGNASSPENLKPVPASNRPKEVDSAKLKQACCEEGKEEGGISSFYHPTVLDRCYILKRKRSAEEDVEEEEEEDGKAGGRERPCKRSKSEGRLREGVSSWSSLLADCIDAADLECSLCMRLFYEPVSTPCGHTFCLKCLERCLDHNSKCPLCKEDLSEYLAQRRYCKTFLMEDLIAKYLPDELVDRQKVHEEEIAELSNLNKNVPIFVCTMAFPTVPCPLHIFEPCYRLMIRRCMEIGTKQFGMCLSDPVKGFADYGCILEIRSVEFFTDGRSVVNTVGKRRFRVIQHSQRDGYNTADIEYLEDKKVEGEQEEELRKLQDSVYGQALVWVSSLKPEQRERILGHFGPMPEKEPEPQVGPNGPSWCWWLLAVLPLEGRAQLPFLAMTSLKDRLIGIRRVLLFMSRNRSR
;
A
#
# COMPACT_ATOMS: atom_id res chain seq x y z
N MET A 1 49.71 37.12 -34.77
CA MET A 1 48.76 36.98 -33.65
C MET A 1 48.40 35.53 -33.32
N GLY A 2 48.21 34.62 -34.30
CA GLY A 2 47.64 33.29 -34.06
C GLY A 2 48.36 32.30 -33.11
N ALA A 3 49.65 32.47 -32.79
CA ALA A 3 50.37 31.51 -31.93
C ALA A 3 49.88 31.58 -30.46
N LYS A 4 49.92 32.77 -29.85
CA LYS A 4 49.50 32.98 -28.45
C LYS A 4 48.05 32.56 -28.16
N SER A 5 47.16 32.69 -29.14
CA SER A 5 45.77 32.22 -29.00
C SER A 5 45.69 30.69 -28.91
N VAL A 6 46.48 29.96 -29.70
CA VAL A 6 46.47 28.48 -29.67
C VAL A 6 47.06 27.96 -28.36
N GLU A 7 48.18 28.54 -27.90
CA GLU A 7 48.77 28.24 -26.59
C GLU A 7 47.77 28.53 -25.44
N GLY A 8 47.04 29.65 -25.52
CA GLY A 8 46.00 30.00 -24.56
C GLY A 8 44.87 28.97 -24.49
N PHE A 9 44.34 28.52 -25.63
CA PHE A 9 43.28 27.50 -25.65
C PHE A 9 43.75 26.15 -25.07
N VAL A 10 44.96 25.68 -25.40
CA VAL A 10 45.52 24.44 -24.84
C VAL A 10 45.67 24.54 -23.31
N MET A 11 46.10 25.70 -22.79
CA MET A 11 46.17 25.91 -21.33
C MET A 11 44.80 25.94 -20.66
N LEU A 12 43.73 26.39 -21.34
CA LEU A 12 42.36 26.35 -20.80
C LEU A 12 41.76 24.94 -20.80
N GLU A 13 42.15 24.11 -21.77
CA GLU A 13 41.81 22.68 -21.82
C GLU A 13 42.51 21.93 -20.67
N LEU A 14 43.82 22.14 -20.49
CA LEU A 14 44.60 21.62 -19.34
C LEU A 14 44.05 22.06 -17.98
N ALA A 15 43.54 23.30 -17.86
CA ALA A 15 42.88 23.77 -16.64
C ALA A 15 41.56 23.04 -16.37
N ALA A 16 40.79 22.74 -17.41
CA ALA A 16 39.55 21.96 -17.30
C ALA A 16 39.84 20.48 -16.97
N GLU A 17 40.90 19.89 -17.52
CA GLU A 17 41.39 18.56 -17.13
C GLU A 17 41.85 18.54 -15.66
N ALA A 18 42.63 19.54 -15.22
CA ALA A 18 43.07 19.66 -13.82
C ALA A 18 41.88 19.78 -12.85
N PHE A 19 40.84 20.54 -13.22
CA PHE A 19 39.61 20.65 -12.45
C PHE A 19 38.85 19.31 -12.38
N GLN A 20 38.70 18.59 -13.50
CA GLN A 20 38.08 17.26 -13.53
C GLN A 20 38.88 16.22 -12.72
N ALA A 21 40.21 16.31 -12.74
CA ALA A 21 41.12 15.53 -11.92
C ALA A 21 41.15 15.94 -10.43
N LYS A 22 40.33 16.94 -10.04
CA LYS A 22 40.24 17.50 -8.67
C LYS A 22 41.52 18.17 -8.16
N ASN A 23 42.41 18.58 -9.06
CA ASN A 23 43.56 19.41 -8.74
C ASN A 23 43.16 20.89 -8.84
N PHE A 24 42.29 21.31 -7.91
CA PHE A 24 41.61 22.60 -7.95
C PHE A 24 42.57 23.80 -7.84
N GLN A 25 43.60 23.70 -6.99
CA GLN A 25 44.66 24.71 -6.92
C GLN A 25 45.34 24.93 -8.29
N LEU A 26 45.78 23.86 -8.96
CA LEU A 26 46.41 23.97 -10.29
C LEU A 26 45.46 24.57 -11.33
N ALA A 27 44.18 24.19 -11.31
CA ALA A 27 43.18 24.78 -12.19
C ALA A 27 43.01 26.30 -11.95
N ALA A 28 42.91 26.73 -10.68
CA ALA A 28 42.83 28.12 -10.30
C ALA A 28 44.05 28.94 -10.74
N ASP A 29 45.25 28.40 -10.57
CA ASP A 29 46.52 29.03 -10.96
C ASP A 29 46.63 29.19 -12.49
N ILE A 30 46.22 28.18 -13.26
CA ILE A 30 46.21 28.28 -14.73
C ILE A 30 45.15 29.29 -15.19
N TYR A 31 43.94 29.30 -14.61
CA TYR A 31 42.93 30.30 -14.95
C TYR A 31 43.40 31.72 -14.60
N GLU A 32 44.11 31.93 -13.48
CA GLU A 32 44.76 33.22 -13.19
C GLU A 32 45.79 33.62 -14.25
N CYS A 33 46.69 32.70 -14.63
CA CYS A 33 47.68 32.96 -15.68
C CYS A 33 47.03 33.37 -17.01
N GLN A 34 45.88 32.76 -17.36
CA GLN A 34 45.18 33.07 -18.61
C GLN A 34 44.39 34.38 -18.58
N LEU A 35 44.00 34.92 -17.42
CA LEU A 35 43.29 36.22 -17.34
C LEU A 35 44.07 37.38 -17.97
N GLN A 36 45.40 37.28 -18.06
CA GLN A 36 46.26 38.30 -18.66
C GLN A 36 46.32 38.22 -20.20
N ASN A 37 45.88 37.10 -20.80
CA ASN A 37 45.99 36.83 -22.24
C ASN A 37 44.74 37.24 -23.04
N PHE A 38 43.60 37.49 -22.38
CA PHE A 38 42.33 37.83 -23.02
C PHE A 38 41.87 39.24 -22.61
N THR A 39 41.53 40.07 -23.60
CA THR A 39 41.05 41.46 -23.41
C THR A 39 39.53 41.61 -23.58
N ASP A 40 38.82 40.55 -23.96
CA ASP A 40 37.37 40.53 -24.06
C ASP A 40 36.73 40.35 -22.68
N HIS A 41 35.74 41.19 -22.35
CA HIS A 41 35.09 41.19 -21.05
C HIS A 41 34.26 39.93 -20.77
N ALA A 42 33.61 39.34 -21.79
CA ALA A 42 32.84 38.10 -21.59
C ALA A 42 33.77 36.92 -21.26
N THR A 43 34.86 36.78 -22.03
CA THR A 43 35.91 35.78 -21.79
C THR A 43 36.59 36.00 -20.43
N GLN A 44 36.91 37.24 -20.06
CA GLN A 44 37.45 37.58 -18.73
C GLN A 44 36.50 37.18 -17.60
N GLN A 45 35.19 37.41 -17.73
CA GLN A 45 34.22 36.97 -16.73
C GLN A 45 34.17 35.43 -16.63
N GLU A 46 34.16 34.71 -17.75
CA GLU A 46 34.14 33.25 -17.76
C GLU A 46 35.38 32.65 -17.07
N LEU A 47 36.56 33.24 -17.28
CA LEU A 47 37.80 32.83 -16.63
C LEU A 47 37.83 33.16 -15.14
N LEU A 48 37.29 34.32 -14.72
CA LEU A 48 37.11 34.64 -13.30
C LEU A 48 36.17 33.64 -12.62
N LEU A 49 35.06 33.27 -13.27
CA LEU A 49 34.11 32.28 -12.74
C LEU A 49 34.76 30.90 -12.58
N LYS A 50 35.45 30.40 -13.61
CA LYS A 50 36.16 29.11 -13.55
C LYS A 50 37.24 29.08 -12.46
N ARG A 51 37.95 30.20 -12.24
CA ARG A 51 38.87 30.36 -11.11
C ARG A 51 38.15 30.36 -9.76
N ALA A 52 37.04 31.09 -9.64
CA ALA A 52 36.27 31.17 -8.40
C ALA A 52 35.68 29.81 -8.02
N ASP A 53 35.15 29.06 -9.00
CA ASP A 53 34.70 27.68 -8.84
C ASP A 53 35.83 26.78 -8.30
N ALA A 54 37.02 26.87 -8.89
CA ALA A 54 38.18 26.10 -8.46
C ALA A 54 38.58 26.41 -7.01
N LEU A 55 38.68 27.69 -6.64
CA LEU A 55 38.95 28.11 -5.26
C LEU A 55 37.85 27.66 -4.27
N ALA A 56 36.58 27.65 -4.70
CA ALA A 56 35.48 27.16 -3.88
C ALA A 56 35.56 25.65 -3.62
N PHE A 57 35.91 24.85 -4.64
CA PHE A 57 36.11 23.41 -4.50
C PHE A 57 37.38 23.02 -3.72
N ASP A 58 38.43 23.84 -3.77
CA ASP A 58 39.63 23.74 -2.91
C ASP A 58 39.30 24.05 -1.42
N GLY A 59 38.15 24.68 -1.16
CA GLY A 59 37.68 25.06 0.17
C GLY A 59 38.02 26.50 0.58
N LYS A 60 38.68 27.26 -0.29
CA LYS A 60 39.09 28.66 -0.10
C LYS A 60 37.92 29.63 -0.38
N LEU A 61 36.82 29.44 0.35
CA LEU A 61 35.56 30.14 0.08
C LEU A 61 35.68 31.67 0.15
N SER A 62 36.49 32.23 1.05
CA SER A 62 36.72 33.68 1.11
C SER A 62 37.35 34.22 -0.18
N GLU A 63 38.45 33.61 -0.64
CA GLU A 63 39.11 33.97 -1.90
C GLU A 63 38.16 33.80 -3.10
N ALA A 64 37.38 32.71 -3.12
CA ALA A 64 36.40 32.47 -4.17
C ALA A 64 35.33 33.58 -4.24
N PHE A 65 34.77 34.00 -3.10
CA PHE A 65 33.77 35.07 -3.03
C PHE A 65 34.30 36.42 -3.55
N GLU A 66 35.56 36.76 -3.27
CA GLU A 66 36.21 37.96 -3.84
C GLU A 66 36.31 37.88 -5.37
N ILE A 67 36.65 36.71 -5.93
CA ILE A 67 36.70 36.51 -7.38
C ILE A 67 35.30 36.53 -8.02
N TYR A 68 34.26 35.97 -7.38
CA TYR A 68 32.87 36.13 -7.84
C TYR A 68 32.43 37.60 -7.81
N GLN A 69 32.76 38.36 -6.76
CA GLN A 69 32.46 39.80 -6.69
C GLN A 69 33.25 40.62 -7.73
N ARG A 70 34.44 40.17 -8.12
CA ARG A 70 35.18 40.74 -9.26
C ARG A 70 34.52 40.41 -10.60
N ALA A 71 33.98 39.21 -10.77
CA ALA A 71 33.26 38.80 -11.97
C ALA A 71 31.90 39.53 -12.12
N SER A 72 31.21 39.83 -11.01
CA SER A 72 29.92 40.54 -11.01
C SER A 72 30.03 42.04 -11.33
N LYS A 73 31.22 42.62 -11.17
CA LYS A 73 31.55 44.00 -11.58
C LYS A 73 31.76 44.14 -13.10
N ILE A 74 31.84 43.04 -13.86
CA ILE A 74 31.94 43.04 -15.33
C ILE A 74 30.55 42.96 -15.97
N ASP A 75 29.73 42.00 -15.53
CA ASP A 75 28.31 41.85 -15.87
C ASP A 75 27.61 41.10 -14.71
N ARG A 76 26.29 41.23 -14.57
CA ARG A 76 25.54 40.60 -13.47
C ARG A 76 25.55 39.07 -13.61
N LEU A 77 26.15 38.39 -12.64
CA LEU A 77 26.20 36.93 -12.59
C LEU A 77 24.79 36.33 -12.64
N ARG A 78 24.50 35.51 -13.65
CA ARG A 78 23.21 34.84 -13.78
C ARG A 78 23.16 33.64 -12.82
N PRO A 79 21.98 33.25 -12.28
CA PRO A 79 21.84 32.09 -11.39
C PRO A 79 22.53 30.80 -11.87
N ALA A 80 22.51 30.53 -13.17
CA ALA A 80 23.17 29.35 -13.77
C ALA A 80 24.72 29.39 -13.70
N GLN A 81 25.34 30.57 -13.57
CA GLN A 81 26.79 30.73 -13.39
C GLN A 81 27.23 30.50 -11.93
N LEU A 82 26.31 30.13 -11.03
CA LEU A 82 26.54 29.97 -9.59
C LEU A 82 26.18 28.54 -9.10
N GLU A 83 26.01 27.58 -10.01
CA GLU A 83 25.71 26.18 -9.65
C GLU A 83 26.86 25.52 -8.88
N ASN A 84 28.10 25.66 -9.36
CA ASN A 84 29.31 25.16 -8.71
C ASN A 84 29.49 25.74 -7.29
N LEU A 85 29.26 27.05 -7.10
CA LEU A 85 29.27 27.68 -5.78
C LEU A 85 28.15 27.13 -4.87
N THR A 86 26.95 26.96 -5.42
CA THR A 86 25.80 26.39 -4.68
C THR A 86 26.12 24.97 -4.21
N GLU A 87 26.76 24.15 -5.05
CA GLU A 87 27.25 22.81 -4.65
C GLU A 87 28.33 22.89 -3.56
N CYS A 88 29.34 23.75 -3.69
CA CYS A 88 30.40 23.90 -2.69
C CYS A 88 29.86 24.31 -1.31
N LEU A 89 28.91 25.25 -1.28
CA LEU A 89 28.24 25.69 -0.06
C LEU A 89 27.32 24.61 0.53
N THR A 90 26.60 23.86 -0.31
CA THR A 90 25.76 22.73 0.11
C THR A 90 26.62 21.61 0.73
N ASN A 91 27.72 21.23 0.07
CA ASN A 91 28.69 20.26 0.58
C ASN A 91 29.34 20.72 1.90
N SER A 92 29.52 22.03 2.07
CA SER A 92 30.02 22.64 3.32
C SER A 92 29.01 22.57 4.47
N ILE A 93 27.71 22.52 4.20
CA ILE A 93 26.64 22.33 5.20
C ILE A 93 26.50 20.84 5.55
N LEU A 94 26.50 19.94 4.56
CA LEU A 94 26.49 18.48 4.79
C LEU A 94 27.59 18.04 5.77
N ARG A 95 28.82 18.55 5.57
CA ARG A 95 29.98 18.29 6.45
C ARG A 95 29.83 18.84 7.88
N LYS A 96 28.93 19.79 8.14
CA LYS A 96 28.75 20.45 9.46
C LYS A 96 27.60 19.88 10.26
N GLU A 97 26.48 19.60 9.59
CA GLU A 97 25.31 18.97 10.21
C GLU A 97 25.47 17.44 10.34
N GLY A 98 26.55 16.86 9.78
CA GLY A 98 26.85 15.43 9.85
C GLY A 98 25.98 14.56 8.95
N ILE A 99 25.29 15.18 7.98
CA ILE A 99 24.33 14.51 7.11
C ILE A 99 25.09 13.69 6.06
N VAL A 100 24.97 12.36 6.16
CA VAL A 100 25.55 11.42 5.19
C VAL A 100 24.75 11.46 3.89
N SER A 101 25.43 11.61 2.75
CA SER A 101 24.78 11.64 1.43
C SER A 101 24.39 10.23 0.97
N HIS A 102 23.22 9.74 1.39
CA HIS A 102 22.66 8.44 0.99
C HIS A 102 22.30 8.38 -0.51
N LYS A 103 23.28 8.04 -1.35
CA LYS A 103 23.11 7.76 -2.78
C LYS A 103 22.76 6.29 -3.11
N THR A 104 22.10 5.56 -2.19
CA THR A 104 21.45 4.27 -2.51
C THR A 104 20.33 3.90 -1.55
N GLN A 105 19.25 3.33 -2.13
CA GLN A 105 18.16 2.55 -1.53
C GLN A 105 17.24 3.21 -0.48
N PRO A 106 15.97 2.76 -0.36
CA PRO A 106 14.99 3.32 0.57
C PRO A 106 14.90 2.51 1.86
N GLU A 107 15.93 2.55 2.70
CA GLU A 107 15.78 2.08 4.08
C GLU A 107 14.90 3.08 4.84
N LEU A 108 13.76 2.61 5.33
CA LEU A 108 12.71 3.43 5.96
C LEU A 108 13.07 3.73 7.42
N ASP A 109 14.21 4.39 7.61
CA ASP A 109 14.71 4.74 8.93
C ASP A 109 13.68 5.59 9.67
N THR A 110 13.43 5.25 10.93
CA THR A 110 12.20 5.68 11.63
C THR A 110 12.33 7.12 12.16
N ILE A 111 12.29 8.09 11.23
CA ILE A 111 12.15 9.51 11.54
C ILE A 111 10.76 9.70 12.17
N THR A 112 10.72 9.67 13.51
CA THR A 112 9.49 9.64 14.30
C THR A 112 8.62 10.85 14.02
N CYS A 113 7.54 10.64 13.28
CA CYS A 113 6.53 11.66 13.01
C CYS A 113 5.52 11.63 14.16
N GLY A 114 5.55 12.67 15.00
CA GLY A 114 5.19 12.60 16.42
C GLY A 114 3.97 11.75 16.81
N GLY A 115 4.22 10.52 17.27
CA GLY A 115 3.28 9.70 18.04
C GLY A 115 2.24 8.89 17.25
N TYR A 116 2.21 8.98 15.91
CA TYR A 116 1.17 8.36 15.08
C TYR A 116 1.72 7.49 13.94
N ASP A 117 2.84 6.76 14.14
CA ASP A 117 3.59 6.11 13.04
C ASP A 117 2.73 5.23 12.11
N ALA A 118 1.78 4.44 12.64
CA ALA A 118 0.86 3.63 11.83
C ALA A 118 -0.15 4.48 11.03
N PHE A 119 -0.62 5.60 11.58
CA PHE A 119 -1.68 6.42 10.99
C PHE A 119 -1.14 7.66 10.26
N THR A 120 0.10 7.61 9.73
CA THR A 120 0.75 8.73 9.05
C THR A 120 0.78 8.52 7.53
N CYS A 121 0.07 9.36 6.79
CA CYS A 121 0.08 9.32 5.32
C CYS A 121 1.42 9.86 4.77
N ARG A 122 2.18 9.01 4.06
CA ARG A 122 3.52 9.34 3.56
C ARG A 122 3.57 10.43 2.47
N ILE A 123 2.43 10.85 1.89
CA ILE A 123 2.37 11.97 0.92
C ILE A 123 2.36 13.34 1.64
N CYS A 124 1.55 13.48 2.70
CA CYS A 124 1.43 14.74 3.45
C CYS A 124 2.25 14.80 4.74
N CYS A 125 2.84 13.69 5.18
CA CYS A 125 3.54 13.55 6.47
C CYS A 125 2.62 13.84 7.68
N GLY A 126 1.32 13.53 7.58
CA GLY A 126 0.34 13.87 8.61
C GLY A 126 -0.69 12.78 8.85
N PHE A 127 -1.48 12.96 9.90
CA PHE A 127 -2.53 12.03 10.30
C PHE A 127 -3.48 11.70 9.14
N LEU A 128 -3.72 10.40 8.96
CA LEU A 128 -4.51 9.81 7.89
C LEU A 128 -5.99 10.23 8.01
N CYS A 129 -6.58 10.69 6.91
CA CYS A 129 -7.95 11.18 6.84
C CYS A 129 -8.54 10.84 5.47
N GLU A 130 -9.80 10.39 5.45
CA GLU A 130 -10.42 9.74 4.28
C GLU A 130 -9.44 8.68 3.70
N PRO A 131 -9.10 7.63 4.47
CA PRO A 131 -8.10 6.64 4.07
C PRO A 131 -8.52 5.92 2.80
N VAL A 132 -7.63 5.84 1.81
CA VAL A 132 -7.84 5.11 0.56
C VAL A 132 -6.76 4.04 0.46
N THR A 133 -7.17 2.78 0.39
CA THR A 133 -6.28 1.64 0.15
C THR A 133 -6.08 1.49 -1.36
N LEU A 134 -4.82 1.56 -1.83
CA LEU A 134 -4.48 1.33 -3.23
C LEU A 134 -4.49 -0.18 -3.54
N PRO A 135 -4.59 -0.60 -4.82
CA PRO A 135 -4.49 -2.02 -5.23
C PRO A 135 -3.16 -2.71 -4.90
N CYS A 136 -2.18 -1.97 -4.34
CA CYS A 136 -0.93 -2.50 -3.79
C CYS A 136 -0.92 -2.58 -2.25
N GLY A 137 -2.06 -2.44 -1.57
CA GLY A 137 -2.21 -2.62 -0.12
C GLY A 137 -1.95 -1.39 0.77
N HIS A 138 -1.23 -0.39 0.24
CA HIS A 138 -0.81 0.80 0.98
C HIS A 138 -1.94 1.84 1.09
N CYS A 139 -1.96 2.63 2.16
CA CYS A 139 -3.07 3.52 2.52
C CYS A 139 -2.66 5.00 2.57
N PHE A 140 -3.39 5.85 1.84
CA PHE A 140 -3.11 7.30 1.76
C PHE A 140 -4.38 8.13 1.96
N CYS A 141 -4.25 9.42 2.31
CA CYS A 141 -5.40 10.32 2.34
C CYS A 141 -5.97 10.52 0.93
N ARG A 142 -7.29 10.42 0.77
CA ARG A 142 -7.98 10.68 -0.50
C ARG A 142 -7.53 11.97 -1.19
N LYS A 143 -7.58 13.09 -0.46
CA LYS A 143 -7.18 14.45 -0.91
C LYS A 143 -5.67 14.62 -1.20
N CYS A 144 -4.86 13.57 -1.00
CA CYS A 144 -3.46 13.52 -1.44
C CYS A 144 -3.34 12.80 -2.78
N LEU A 145 -4.03 11.67 -2.96
CA LEU A 145 -4.08 10.94 -4.23
C LEU A 145 -4.75 11.78 -5.34
N GLU A 146 -5.81 12.51 -5.01
CA GLU A 146 -6.51 13.46 -5.90
C GLU A 146 -5.64 14.66 -6.37
N LYS A 147 -4.38 14.76 -5.91
CA LYS A 147 -3.44 15.84 -6.27
C LYS A 147 -2.14 15.36 -6.90
N GLU A 148 -1.92 14.06 -6.97
CA GLU A 148 -0.80 13.48 -7.69
C GLU A 148 -1.16 13.39 -9.18
N ASN A 149 -0.16 13.56 -10.06
CA ASN A 149 -0.39 13.43 -11.51
C ASN A 149 -0.72 11.97 -11.87
N VAL A 150 -1.68 11.78 -12.77
CA VAL A 150 -2.04 10.47 -13.31
C VAL A 150 -1.00 10.04 -14.37
N PRO A 151 -0.52 8.77 -14.39
CA PRO A 151 -0.83 7.69 -13.45
C PRO A 151 -0.13 7.90 -12.09
N VAL A 152 -0.90 7.81 -11.01
CA VAL A 152 -0.38 7.90 -9.65
C VAL A 152 0.41 6.64 -9.33
N CYS A 153 1.65 6.77 -8.87
CA CYS A 153 2.44 5.65 -8.34
C CYS A 153 2.37 5.63 -6.81
N CYS A 154 2.32 4.44 -6.20
CA CYS A 154 2.44 4.32 -4.75
C CYS A 154 3.81 4.86 -4.29
N LYS A 155 3.84 5.81 -3.36
CA LYS A 155 5.10 6.44 -2.90
C LYS A 155 5.97 5.51 -2.06
N GLU A 156 5.39 4.43 -1.52
CA GLU A 156 6.06 3.47 -0.64
C GLU A 156 6.67 2.33 -1.45
N CYS A 157 5.84 1.48 -2.08
CA CYS A 157 6.33 0.35 -2.89
C CYS A 157 6.70 0.69 -4.36
N LYS A 158 6.57 1.95 -4.79
CA LYS A 158 6.84 2.44 -6.16
C LYS A 158 6.04 1.77 -7.30
N ASP A 159 5.01 1.00 -6.95
CA ASP A 159 4.12 0.36 -7.92
C ASP A 159 3.26 1.42 -8.65
N CYS A 160 3.51 1.55 -9.96
CA CYS A 160 2.71 2.35 -10.90
C CYS A 160 1.75 1.50 -11.75
N SER A 161 1.83 0.16 -11.66
CA SER A 161 1.30 -0.77 -12.66
C SER A 161 -0.18 -1.15 -12.49
N LYS A 162 -0.86 -0.59 -11.49
CA LYS A 162 -2.21 -0.97 -11.06
C LYS A 162 -3.15 0.22 -10.84
N LEU A 163 -2.79 1.41 -11.36
CA LEU A 163 -3.39 2.70 -10.96
C LEU A 163 -3.84 3.57 -12.14
N THR A 164 -3.95 3.00 -13.34
CA THR A 164 -4.31 3.72 -14.59
C THR A 164 -5.78 4.11 -14.68
N ASP A 165 -6.68 3.29 -14.16
CA ASP A 165 -8.14 3.41 -14.36
C ASP A 165 -8.93 3.76 -13.10
N VAL A 166 -8.27 4.28 -12.06
CA VAL A 166 -8.93 4.66 -10.78
C VAL A 166 -9.67 6.00 -10.94
N GLN A 167 -10.83 5.96 -11.62
CA GLN A 167 -11.67 7.13 -11.89
C GLN A 167 -12.26 7.78 -10.61
N SER A 168 -12.29 7.07 -9.48
CA SER A 168 -12.55 7.69 -8.17
C SER A 168 -11.82 6.98 -7.04
N TYR A 169 -11.18 7.74 -6.16
CA TYR A 169 -10.52 7.23 -4.96
C TYR A 169 -11.55 6.98 -3.84
N ARG A 170 -11.88 5.70 -3.61
CA ARG A 170 -12.90 5.27 -2.64
C ARG A 170 -12.29 5.11 -1.24
N VAL A 171 -12.98 5.63 -0.23
CA VAL A 171 -12.52 5.58 1.17
C VAL A 171 -12.73 4.18 1.73
N ASN A 172 -11.70 3.64 2.39
CA ASN A 172 -11.75 2.42 3.18
C ASN A 172 -12.68 2.64 4.38
N VAL A 173 -13.84 1.98 4.37
CA VAL A 173 -14.90 2.16 5.37
C VAL A 173 -14.44 1.76 6.77
N VAL A 174 -13.69 0.66 6.90
CA VAL A 174 -13.25 0.13 8.19
C VAL A 174 -12.20 1.07 8.81
N LEU A 175 -11.15 1.43 8.07
CA LEU A 175 -10.15 2.40 8.52
C LEU A 175 -10.78 3.77 8.84
N SER A 176 -11.76 4.24 8.06
CA SER A 176 -12.43 5.52 8.34
C SER A 176 -13.23 5.48 9.64
N ASN A 177 -13.89 4.36 9.95
CA ASN A 177 -14.61 4.17 11.20
C ASN A 177 -13.64 4.06 12.40
N LEU A 178 -12.56 3.28 12.26
CA LEU A 178 -11.50 3.14 13.27
C LEU A 178 -10.88 4.50 13.64
N LEU A 179 -10.46 5.28 12.64
CA LEU A 179 -9.92 6.63 12.84
C LEU A 179 -10.92 7.55 13.58
N SER A 180 -12.22 7.42 13.26
CA SER A 180 -13.28 8.23 13.87
C SER A 180 -13.59 7.83 15.31
N LYS A 181 -13.50 6.53 15.65
CA LYS A 181 -13.71 6.01 16.99
C LYS A 181 -12.50 6.27 17.90
N TRP A 182 -11.30 5.96 17.42
CA TRP A 182 -10.08 5.95 18.23
C TRP A 182 -9.37 7.32 18.29
N TYR A 183 -9.53 8.19 17.27
CA TYR A 183 -8.80 9.47 17.16
C TYR A 183 -9.68 10.68 16.74
N PRO A 184 -10.85 10.92 17.37
CA PRO A 184 -11.76 11.99 16.96
C PRO A 184 -11.15 13.41 17.08
N SER A 185 -10.23 13.63 18.04
CA SER A 185 -9.55 14.93 18.19
C SER A 185 -8.57 15.21 17.05
N GLN A 186 -7.91 14.17 16.54
CA GLN A 186 -6.98 14.25 15.43
C GLN A 186 -7.72 14.46 14.11
N LEU A 187 -8.86 13.78 13.89
CA LEU A 187 -9.70 14.07 12.73
C LEU A 187 -10.22 15.52 12.74
N LEU A 188 -10.70 16.03 13.87
CA LEU A 188 -11.11 17.44 14.01
C LEU A 188 -9.98 18.42 13.65
N VAL A 189 -8.73 18.11 14.02
CA VAL A 189 -7.54 18.88 13.59
C VAL A 189 -7.33 18.83 12.08
N VAL A 190 -7.53 17.67 11.44
CA VAL A 190 -7.43 17.54 9.98
C VAL A 190 -8.59 18.26 9.27
N GLU A 191 -9.80 18.25 9.82
CA GLU A 191 -10.96 19.01 9.32
C GLU A 191 -10.70 20.52 9.39
N LEU A 192 -10.30 21.06 10.55
CA LEU A 192 -9.94 22.47 10.73
C LEU A 192 -8.79 22.88 9.78
N ARG A 193 -7.81 22.00 9.59
CA ARG A 193 -6.72 22.18 8.60
C ARG A 193 -7.26 22.20 7.17
N HIS A 194 -8.24 21.37 6.82
CA HIS A 194 -8.88 21.42 5.50
C HIS A 194 -9.75 22.66 5.31
N GLU A 195 -10.49 23.10 6.33
CA GLU A 195 -11.27 24.34 6.30
C GLU A 195 -10.37 25.56 6.14
N GLY A 196 -9.30 25.66 6.92
CA GLY A 196 -8.30 26.73 6.81
C GLY A 196 -7.61 26.77 5.45
N ASN A 197 -7.33 25.61 4.84
CA ASN A 197 -6.81 25.55 3.46
C ASN A 197 -7.83 26.06 2.42
N ARG A 198 -9.12 25.73 2.59
CA ARG A 198 -10.19 26.24 1.72
C ARG A 198 -10.34 27.77 1.86
N LEU A 199 -10.39 28.27 3.08
CA LEU A 199 -10.49 29.71 3.37
C LEU A 199 -9.28 30.50 2.83
N TYR A 200 -8.08 29.92 2.90
CA TYR A 200 -6.88 30.51 2.28
C TYR A 200 -6.98 30.57 0.75
N ALA A 201 -7.50 29.52 0.09
CA ALA A 201 -7.76 29.54 -1.35
C ALA A 201 -8.84 30.55 -1.75
N GLU A 202 -9.86 30.73 -0.91
CA GLU A 202 -10.87 31.82 -1.00
C GLU A 202 -10.32 33.22 -0.65
N LYS A 203 -9.01 33.35 -0.36
CA LYS A 203 -8.32 34.58 0.08
C LYS A 203 -8.82 35.18 1.40
N LYS A 204 -9.57 34.43 2.21
CA LYS A 204 -10.10 34.83 3.53
C LYS A 204 -9.04 34.55 4.61
N LEU A 205 -7.94 35.30 4.56
CA LEU A 205 -6.71 35.00 5.31
C LEU A 205 -6.91 35.00 6.84
N GLU A 206 -7.68 35.95 7.39
CA GLU A 206 -7.96 36.06 8.82
C GLU A 206 -8.82 34.90 9.32
N ALA A 207 -9.81 34.48 8.53
CA ALA A 207 -10.65 33.32 8.85
C ALA A 207 -9.84 32.02 8.78
N ALA A 208 -8.93 31.89 7.80
CA ALA A 208 -7.99 30.77 7.74
C ALA A 208 -7.05 30.75 8.96
N LEU A 209 -6.52 31.91 9.37
CA LEU A 209 -5.65 32.04 10.55
C LEU A 209 -6.37 31.57 11.83
N MET A 210 -7.64 31.94 12.03
CA MET A 210 -8.44 31.49 13.17
C MET A 210 -8.57 29.96 13.20
N LYS A 211 -8.86 29.32 12.06
CA LYS A 211 -8.97 27.85 11.96
C LYS A 211 -7.66 27.12 12.25
N TYR A 212 -6.52 27.69 11.87
CA TYR A 212 -5.21 27.16 12.25
C TYR A 212 -4.89 27.39 13.74
N ASN A 213 -5.37 28.48 14.35
CA ASN A 213 -5.24 28.69 15.80
C ASN A 213 -6.09 27.68 16.60
N GLU A 214 -7.33 27.43 16.18
CA GLU A 214 -8.21 26.38 16.74
C GLU A 214 -7.52 25.00 16.65
N ALA A 215 -6.99 24.63 15.48
CA ALA A 215 -6.28 23.36 15.29
C ALA A 215 -5.02 23.22 16.17
N ILE A 216 -4.23 24.30 16.33
CA ILE A 216 -2.99 24.29 17.13
C ILE A 216 -3.28 24.20 18.63
N GLN A 217 -4.44 24.66 19.11
CA GLN A 217 -4.86 24.44 20.50
C GLN A 217 -5.12 22.95 20.81
N ILE A 218 -5.63 22.20 19.82
CA ILE A 218 -5.90 20.76 19.96
C ILE A 218 -4.63 19.93 19.74
N ALA A 219 -3.84 20.26 18.71
CA ALA A 219 -2.59 19.55 18.36
C ALA A 219 -1.36 20.48 18.33
N PRO A 220 -0.87 20.96 19.49
CA PRO A 220 0.29 21.88 19.58
C PRO A 220 1.64 21.26 19.18
N ARG A 221 1.65 20.05 18.61
CA ARG A 221 2.83 19.34 18.09
C ARG A 221 2.71 18.94 16.60
N ASP A 222 1.60 19.24 15.92
CA ASP A 222 1.51 19.01 14.46
C ASP A 222 2.26 20.11 13.69
N HIS A 223 3.48 19.77 13.25
CA HIS A 223 4.35 20.60 12.42
C HIS A 223 3.66 21.13 11.13
N LEU A 224 2.66 20.42 10.59
CA LEU A 224 1.91 20.84 9.40
C LEU A 224 1.04 22.07 9.66
N LEU A 225 0.53 22.22 10.88
CA LEU A 225 -0.30 23.36 11.26
C LEU A 225 0.53 24.64 11.31
N PHE A 226 1.67 24.62 12.01
CA PHE A 226 2.61 25.74 12.07
C PHE A 226 3.12 26.11 10.67
N ARG A 227 3.49 25.12 9.85
CA ARG A 227 3.97 25.36 8.48
C ARG A 227 2.93 26.02 7.57
N ASN A 228 1.64 25.72 7.75
CA ASN A 228 0.57 26.36 6.99
C ASN A 228 0.14 27.70 7.61
N ARG A 229 0.18 27.86 8.94
CA ARG A 229 -0.05 29.14 9.63
C ARG A 229 1.02 30.17 9.28
N SER A 230 2.28 29.74 9.20
CA SER A 230 3.41 30.53 8.69
C SER A 230 3.09 31.14 7.32
N GLN A 231 2.61 30.32 6.37
CA GLN A 231 2.21 30.78 5.04
C GLN A 231 1.07 31.81 5.07
N ILE A 232 0.10 31.66 5.96
CA ILE A 232 -0.99 32.63 6.14
C ILE A 232 -0.45 33.94 6.72
N ASN A 233 0.43 33.88 7.73
CA ASN A 233 1.09 35.04 8.30
C ASN A 233 1.98 35.77 7.29
N SER A 234 2.69 35.07 6.40
CA SER A 234 3.41 35.68 5.27
C SER A 234 2.45 36.41 4.30
N ALA A 235 1.30 35.81 3.97
CA ALA A 235 0.30 36.44 3.11
C ALA A 235 -0.34 37.68 3.76
N LEU A 236 -0.47 37.68 5.10
CA LEU A 236 -0.89 38.82 5.93
C LEU A 236 0.23 39.85 6.17
N LYS A 237 1.42 39.66 5.61
CA LYS A 237 2.64 40.48 5.83
C LYS A 237 3.14 40.53 7.28
N LYS A 238 2.73 39.57 8.11
CA LYS A 238 3.20 39.37 9.49
C LYS A 238 4.43 38.46 9.48
N PHE A 239 5.55 39.01 9.02
CA PHE A 239 6.70 38.17 8.68
C PHE A 239 7.43 37.59 9.91
N ASP A 240 7.42 38.28 11.06
CA ASP A 240 7.96 37.76 12.32
C ASP A 240 7.12 36.59 12.87
N ASP A 241 5.79 36.70 12.86
CA ASP A 241 4.88 35.60 13.20
C ASP A 241 5.10 34.40 12.25
N ALA A 242 5.28 34.67 10.96
CA ALA A 242 5.54 33.65 9.95
C ALA A 242 6.88 32.94 10.16
N LEU A 243 7.93 33.67 10.59
CA LEU A 243 9.23 33.12 10.94
C LEU A 243 9.15 32.26 12.21
N SER A 244 8.46 32.75 13.25
CA SER A 244 8.24 32.01 14.50
C SER A 244 7.50 30.69 14.27
N ASP A 245 6.47 30.69 13.42
CA ASP A 245 5.76 29.48 13.01
C ASP A 245 6.64 28.52 12.20
N ALA A 246 7.41 29.03 11.24
CA ALA A 246 8.29 28.18 10.42
C ALA A 246 9.43 27.56 11.23
N ASP A 247 10.02 28.32 12.15
CA ASP A 247 11.05 27.83 13.08
C ASP A 247 10.48 26.81 14.07
N THR A 248 9.23 26.98 14.52
CA THR A 248 8.51 25.98 15.31
C THR A 248 8.28 24.69 14.52
N ALA A 249 7.90 24.78 13.24
CA ALA A 249 7.77 23.61 12.36
C ALA A 249 9.11 22.87 12.18
N CYS A 250 10.22 23.59 11.98
CA CYS A 250 11.56 23.00 11.87
C CYS A 250 12.02 22.37 13.20
N LYS A 251 11.70 22.97 14.35
CA LYS A 251 11.96 22.39 15.68
C LYS A 251 11.18 21.10 15.94
N LEU A 252 9.98 20.96 15.37
CA LEU A 252 9.15 19.75 15.47
C LEU A 252 9.58 18.65 14.48
N GLN A 253 10.17 19.00 13.33
CA GLN A 253 10.71 18.07 12.33
C GLN A 253 12.00 18.62 11.67
N PRO A 254 13.20 18.37 12.26
CA PRO A 254 14.46 19.00 11.84
C PRO A 254 14.98 18.67 10.43
N HIS A 255 14.49 17.60 9.80
CA HIS A 255 14.92 17.17 8.46
C HIS A 255 13.82 17.34 7.40
N TRP A 256 12.80 18.17 7.68
CA TRP A 256 11.62 18.28 6.83
C TRP A 256 11.66 19.53 5.94
N ILE A 257 12.15 19.34 4.71
CA ILE A 257 12.36 20.35 3.65
C ILE A 257 11.20 21.34 3.52
N LYS A 258 9.94 20.86 3.57
CA LYS A 258 8.72 21.67 3.42
C LYS A 258 8.50 22.70 4.54
N GLY A 259 9.22 22.58 5.67
CA GLY A 259 9.31 23.56 6.75
C GLY A 259 10.45 24.56 6.54
N HIS A 260 11.65 24.08 6.23
CA HIS A 260 12.82 24.93 5.96
C HIS A 260 12.60 25.87 4.77
N LEU A 261 11.90 25.42 3.72
CA LEU A 261 11.46 26.27 2.61
C LEU A 261 10.53 27.41 3.04
N ARG A 262 9.67 27.21 4.05
CA ARG A 262 8.84 28.30 4.61
C ARG A 262 9.66 29.23 5.49
N LYS A 263 10.62 28.69 6.25
CA LYS A 263 11.53 29.50 7.06
C LYS A 263 12.38 30.43 6.19
N ALA A 264 12.97 29.91 5.12
CA ALA A 264 13.71 30.70 4.13
C ALA A 264 12.84 31.82 3.52
N GLN A 265 11.60 31.52 3.14
CA GLN A 265 10.66 32.52 2.59
C GLN A 265 10.26 33.61 3.60
N ALA A 266 10.08 33.26 4.89
CA ALA A 266 9.84 34.24 5.95
C ALA A 266 11.07 35.13 6.18
N LEU A 267 12.27 34.55 6.20
CA LEU A 267 13.55 35.27 6.32
C LEU A 267 13.77 36.25 5.17
N LEU A 268 13.51 35.85 3.91
CA LEU A 268 13.54 36.78 2.77
C LEU A 268 12.54 37.93 2.90
N SER A 269 11.34 37.65 3.41
CA SER A 269 10.32 38.68 3.64
C SER A 269 10.74 39.69 4.71
N LEU A 270 11.59 39.28 5.66
CA LEU A 270 12.27 40.11 6.65
C LEU A 270 13.59 40.73 6.16
N LYS A 271 13.95 40.55 4.88
CA LYS A 271 15.25 40.94 4.28
C LYS A 271 16.49 40.29 4.90
N LYS A 272 16.33 39.19 5.66
CA LYS A 272 17.42 38.36 6.21
C LYS A 272 17.95 37.40 5.13
N THR A 273 18.61 37.95 4.12
CA THR A 273 19.09 37.21 2.93
C THR A 273 20.09 36.11 3.26
N GLU A 274 21.06 36.38 4.14
CA GLU A 274 22.07 35.44 4.60
C GLU A 274 21.45 34.21 5.29
N GLU A 275 20.62 34.43 6.31
CA GLU A 275 19.90 33.35 7.03
C GLU A 275 19.01 32.54 6.08
N ALA A 276 18.34 33.20 5.13
CA ALA A 276 17.50 32.53 4.14
C ALA A 276 18.31 31.64 3.18
N LEU A 277 19.47 32.12 2.72
CA LEU A 277 20.39 31.35 1.87
C LEU A 277 20.86 30.08 2.59
N THR A 278 21.22 30.15 3.87
CA THR A 278 21.58 28.97 4.67
C THR A 278 20.43 27.94 4.72
N GLU A 279 19.18 28.36 4.95
CA GLU A 279 18.03 27.44 4.96
C GLU A 279 17.71 26.85 3.57
N TYR A 280 17.89 27.60 2.47
CA TYR A 280 17.76 27.06 1.11
C TYR A 280 18.86 26.05 0.79
N LEU A 281 20.12 26.32 1.13
CA LEU A 281 21.23 25.38 0.96
C LEU A 281 21.03 24.10 1.80
N PHE A 282 20.47 24.22 3.01
CA PHE A 282 20.05 23.07 3.82
C PHE A 282 18.92 22.26 3.14
N CYS A 283 18.00 22.90 2.44
CA CYS A 283 17.01 22.20 1.61
C CYS A 283 17.65 21.42 0.45
N ILE A 284 18.66 21.98 -0.21
CA ILE A 284 19.41 21.31 -1.30
C ILE A 284 20.26 20.14 -0.75
N ALA A 285 20.79 20.29 0.46
CA ALA A 285 21.52 19.23 1.16
C ALA A 285 20.64 18.01 1.46
N LEU A 286 19.37 18.23 1.79
CA LEU A 286 18.38 17.16 2.04
C LEU A 286 17.77 16.59 0.74
N GLU A 287 17.55 17.42 -0.29
CA GLU A 287 17.00 17.00 -1.59
C GLU A 287 17.77 17.66 -2.76
N PRO A 288 18.84 17.04 -3.26
CA PRO A 288 19.67 17.60 -4.35
C PRO A 288 18.92 17.86 -5.68
N GLU A 289 17.78 17.20 -5.89
CA GLU A 289 16.90 17.41 -7.05
C GLU A 289 15.90 18.57 -6.86
N GLY A 290 15.93 19.24 -5.71
CA GLY A 290 15.00 20.30 -5.30
C GLY A 290 15.13 21.59 -6.13
N LYS A 291 14.61 21.60 -7.36
CA LYS A 291 14.70 22.72 -8.32
C LYS A 291 14.34 24.09 -7.74
N LEU A 292 13.32 24.16 -6.88
CA LEU A 292 12.93 25.42 -6.22
C LEU A 292 14.01 25.91 -5.25
N ALA A 293 14.55 25.04 -4.40
CA ALA A 293 15.61 25.42 -3.46
C ALA A 293 16.88 25.87 -4.18
N LYS A 294 17.31 25.13 -5.22
CA LYS A 294 18.43 25.52 -6.10
C LYS A 294 18.21 26.89 -6.74
N SER A 295 17.07 27.11 -7.40
CA SER A 295 16.82 28.36 -8.12
C SER A 295 16.65 29.57 -7.21
N GLU A 296 16.12 29.44 -5.99
CA GLU A 296 16.12 30.54 -5.03
C GLU A 296 17.52 30.79 -4.43
N ALA A 297 18.28 29.75 -4.07
CA ALA A 297 19.66 29.92 -3.57
C ALA A 297 20.57 30.63 -4.59
N GLN A 298 20.50 30.22 -5.86
CA GLN A 298 21.28 30.82 -6.95
C GLN A 298 20.88 32.27 -7.25
N LYS A 299 19.60 32.64 -7.11
CA LYS A 299 19.15 34.05 -7.17
C LYS A 299 19.72 34.86 -6.01
N LEU A 300 19.66 34.33 -4.79
CA LEU A 300 20.18 35.03 -3.61
C LEU A 300 21.69 35.24 -3.69
N LEU A 301 22.44 34.29 -4.25
CA LEU A 301 23.86 34.47 -4.57
C LEU A 301 24.07 35.53 -5.68
N SER A 302 23.27 35.51 -6.75
CA SER A 302 23.31 36.53 -7.82
C SER A 302 23.04 37.94 -7.29
N ASP A 303 22.09 38.08 -6.36
CA ASP A 303 21.71 39.34 -5.72
C ASP A 303 22.72 39.76 -4.63
N LEU A 304 23.36 38.82 -3.94
CA LEU A 304 24.44 39.07 -2.97
C LEU A 304 25.71 39.61 -3.64
N PHE A 305 26.02 39.14 -4.85
CA PHE A 305 27.14 39.65 -5.65
C PHE A 305 26.77 40.88 -6.51
N ALA A 306 25.52 41.33 -6.53
CA ALA A 306 25.12 42.48 -7.34
C ALA A 306 25.82 43.77 -6.86
N PRO A 307 26.33 44.62 -7.77
CA PRO A 307 26.98 45.87 -7.38
C PRO A 307 25.99 46.83 -6.72
N VAL A 308 26.32 47.26 -5.51
CA VAL A 308 25.59 48.29 -4.76
C VAL A 308 25.99 49.66 -5.30
N PRO A 309 25.06 50.59 -5.59
CA PRO A 309 25.41 51.96 -5.97
C PRO A 309 26.10 52.72 -4.83
N ASP A 310 27.03 53.62 -5.16
CA ASP A 310 28.14 54.08 -4.31
C ASP A 310 27.80 54.82 -2.99
N ASP A 311 26.53 55.04 -2.66
CA ASP A 311 26.08 55.81 -1.47
C ASP A 311 25.90 54.95 -0.18
N VAL A 312 26.32 53.68 -0.17
CA VAL A 312 26.28 52.83 1.04
C VAL A 312 27.65 52.26 1.37
N GLN A 313 28.21 52.70 2.50
CA GLN A 313 29.55 52.36 2.95
C GLN A 313 29.72 50.85 3.19
N GLU A 314 30.84 50.29 2.71
CA GLU A 314 31.09 48.84 2.66
C GLU A 314 30.93 48.15 4.02
N ARG A 315 29.90 47.30 4.12
CA ARG A 315 29.96 46.09 4.92
C ARG A 315 30.06 44.91 3.97
N ILE A 316 31.29 44.42 3.79
CA ILE A 316 31.52 43.07 3.27
C ILE A 316 30.72 42.12 4.18
N PRO A 317 29.79 41.30 3.64
CA PRO A 317 29.17 40.24 4.41
C PRO A 317 30.28 39.28 4.85
N ASP A 318 30.55 39.22 6.16
CA ASP A 318 31.58 38.34 6.70
C ASP A 318 31.14 36.90 6.44
N CYS A 319 31.66 36.29 5.37
CA CYS A 319 31.21 34.99 4.89
C CYS A 319 31.54 33.84 5.87
N SER A 320 32.29 34.11 6.94
CA SER A 320 32.36 33.20 8.08
C SER A 320 31.02 33.05 8.81
N THR A 321 30.12 34.04 8.78
CA THR A 321 28.81 34.04 9.45
C THR A 321 27.83 33.04 8.82
N LEU A 322 27.73 33.02 7.48
CA LEU A 322 27.05 31.98 6.68
C LEU A 322 27.50 30.56 7.04
N LEU A 323 28.67 30.43 7.66
CA LEU A 323 29.39 29.20 7.93
C LEU A 323 29.59 28.93 9.44
N SER A 324 29.19 29.81 10.36
CA SER A 324 29.49 29.74 11.81
C SER A 324 28.27 29.83 12.74
N SER A 325 27.06 29.70 12.20
CA SER A 325 25.77 29.74 12.90
C SER A 325 25.53 28.54 13.85
N ARG A 326 26.36 28.45 14.89
CA ARG A 326 26.50 27.37 15.89
C ARG A 326 25.32 27.32 16.88
N ALA A 327 24.11 27.13 16.38
CA ALA A 327 22.85 27.26 17.13
C ALA A 327 21.83 26.13 16.89
N ARG A 328 22.29 24.91 16.55
CA ARG A 328 21.45 23.69 16.46
C ARG A 328 22.10 22.54 17.25
N LEU A 329 21.28 21.62 17.75
CA LEU A 329 21.65 20.32 18.35
C LEU A 329 22.42 20.27 19.70
N LYS A 330 22.35 21.30 20.57
CA LYS A 330 22.52 21.08 22.03
C LYS A 330 21.45 21.81 22.84
N GLY A 331 20.76 21.06 23.71
CA GLY A 331 19.77 21.59 24.65
C GLY A 331 20.40 21.93 26.01
N ASN A 332 19.96 23.04 26.61
CA ASN A 332 20.36 23.39 27.97
C ASN A 332 19.48 22.65 28.99
N ALA A 333 20.02 21.58 29.56
CA ALA A 333 19.52 20.97 30.79
C ALA A 333 20.55 21.18 31.92
N ALA A 334 20.05 21.51 33.11
CA ALA A 334 20.78 21.53 34.38
C ALA A 334 22.06 22.40 34.49
N THR A 335 21.88 23.72 34.66
CA THR A 335 22.39 24.49 35.83
C THR A 335 21.82 25.92 35.75
N SER A 336 21.44 26.60 36.84
CA SER A 336 21.46 26.24 38.26
C SER A 336 20.16 26.69 38.96
N LEU A 337 19.83 26.06 40.09
CA LEU A 337 18.74 26.46 40.98
C LEU A 337 19.30 27.31 42.14
N SER A 338 18.44 28.12 42.75
CA SER A 338 18.66 28.98 43.93
C SER A 338 19.64 30.16 43.79
N SER A 339 19.11 31.37 43.99
CA SER A 339 19.36 32.10 45.25
C SER A 339 18.21 33.08 45.54
N PHE A 340 18.24 33.72 46.71
CA PHE A 340 17.17 34.55 47.27
C PHE A 340 17.30 36.05 46.94
N GLY A 341 16.15 36.72 46.75
CA GLY A 341 15.67 37.78 47.66
C GLY A 341 16.31 39.18 47.72
N SER A 342 15.43 40.18 47.78
CA SER A 342 15.55 41.47 48.51
C SER A 342 16.26 42.70 47.90
N ALA A 343 15.40 43.66 47.51
CA ALA A 343 15.37 45.09 47.93
C ALA A 343 16.36 46.14 47.34
N GLY A 344 15.88 47.40 47.30
CA GLY A 344 16.62 48.62 46.89
C GLY A 344 16.50 48.92 45.39
N SER A 345 15.71 49.86 44.84
CA SER A 345 15.16 51.15 45.30
C SER A 345 16.11 52.36 45.23
N VAL A 346 16.28 52.96 44.04
CA VAL A 346 16.59 54.39 43.83
C VAL A 346 15.83 54.91 42.59
N ASN A 347 15.21 56.09 42.68
CA ASN A 347 14.58 56.80 41.56
C ASN A 347 15.52 57.83 40.93
N LEU A 348 15.28 58.26 39.69
CA LEU A 348 15.39 59.68 39.34
C LEU A 348 14.38 60.09 38.23
N TYR A 349 14.04 61.38 38.21
CA TYR A 349 12.96 62.01 37.42
C TYR A 349 13.50 62.60 36.09
N LYS A 350 12.73 63.03 35.06
CA LYS A 350 11.54 63.92 35.09
C LYS A 350 10.62 63.83 33.85
N ASN A 351 9.34 64.14 34.11
CA ASN A 351 8.25 64.83 33.36
C ASN A 351 8.36 65.11 31.84
N GLY A 352 7.26 65.13 31.08
CA GLY A 352 5.86 64.79 31.43
C GLY A 352 4.76 65.54 30.65
N ASN A 353 3.49 65.20 30.92
CA ASN A 353 2.21 65.85 30.56
C ASN A 353 1.86 66.03 29.05
N ALA A 354 0.60 66.03 28.61
CA ALA A 354 -0.68 66.21 29.34
C ALA A 354 -1.91 65.45 28.73
N SER A 355 -2.97 65.35 29.55
CA SER A 355 -4.42 65.31 29.22
C SER A 355 -5.02 64.27 28.25
N SER A 356 -5.88 63.41 28.82
CA SER A 356 -7.16 62.95 28.21
C SER A 356 -8.32 63.86 28.76
N PRO A 357 -9.63 63.73 28.38
CA PRO A 357 -10.46 62.53 28.69
C PRO A 357 -11.61 62.18 27.68
N GLU A 358 -12.16 60.95 27.80
CA GLU A 358 -13.60 60.53 27.85
C GLU A 358 -14.70 61.11 26.88
N ASN A 359 -15.87 60.50 26.58
CA ASN A 359 -16.55 59.24 26.99
C ASN A 359 -17.69 58.78 26.01
N LEU A 360 -18.37 57.65 26.32
CA LEU A 360 -19.79 57.28 26.04
C LEU A 360 -20.27 56.68 24.67
N LYS A 361 -21.41 55.95 24.79
CA LYS A 361 -22.34 55.29 23.82
C LYS A 361 -23.80 55.81 24.13
N PRO A 362 -24.95 55.51 23.44
CA PRO A 362 -25.30 54.32 22.63
C PRO A 362 -26.27 54.55 21.40
N VAL A 363 -27.12 53.54 21.08
CA VAL A 363 -27.90 53.21 19.83
C VAL A 363 -29.37 52.89 20.24
N PRO A 364 -30.49 53.10 19.46
CA PRO A 364 -30.73 52.86 17.99
C PRO A 364 -31.70 53.83 17.24
N ALA A 365 -32.12 53.53 15.97
CA ALA A 365 -33.54 53.22 15.59
C ALA A 365 -33.97 53.48 14.10
N SER A 366 -34.69 52.49 13.50
CA SER A 366 -35.64 52.59 12.33
C SER A 366 -35.07 53.03 10.94
N ASN A 367 -35.60 52.62 9.77
CA ASN A 367 -37.01 52.39 9.39
C ASN A 367 -37.20 51.40 8.19
N ARG A 368 -38.45 51.06 7.83
CA ARG A 368 -38.86 50.16 6.71
C ARG A 368 -40.05 50.76 5.93
N PRO A 369 -40.22 50.46 4.62
CA PRO A 369 -41.49 49.89 4.11
C PRO A 369 -41.27 48.75 3.07
N LYS A 370 -42.11 47.70 2.96
CA LYS A 370 -43.39 47.50 2.18
C LYS A 370 -43.18 47.54 0.64
N GLU A 371 -43.87 46.82 -0.26
CA GLU A 371 -44.81 45.64 -0.36
C GLU A 371 -44.97 45.34 -1.90
N VAL A 372 -45.66 44.33 -2.49
CA VAL A 372 -46.68 43.32 -2.09
C VAL A 372 -46.62 42.03 -2.97
N ASP A 373 -47.60 41.13 -2.83
CA ASP A 373 -47.85 39.80 -3.44
C ASP A 373 -47.83 39.60 -4.98
N SER A 374 -47.66 38.34 -5.43
CA SER A 374 -48.75 37.52 -6.06
C SER A 374 -48.28 36.10 -6.48
N ALA A 375 -49.22 35.17 -6.77
CA ALA A 375 -48.92 33.75 -7.06
C ALA A 375 -50.00 33.02 -7.89
N LYS A 376 -49.62 31.99 -8.69
CA LYS A 376 -50.33 30.69 -8.87
C LYS A 376 -49.69 29.70 -9.88
N LEU A 377 -50.12 28.44 -9.77
CA LEU A 377 -49.72 27.22 -10.49
C LEU A 377 -50.00 27.23 -12.02
N LYS A 378 -49.22 26.42 -12.79
CA LYS A 378 -49.73 25.22 -13.53
C LYS A 378 -48.60 24.34 -14.11
N GLN A 379 -48.96 23.30 -14.88
CA GLN A 379 -48.23 22.02 -15.07
C GLN A 379 -48.45 21.46 -16.50
N ALA A 380 -47.40 21.00 -17.21
CA ALA A 380 -47.39 19.80 -18.11
C ALA A 380 -46.12 19.66 -19.01
N CYS A 381 -45.62 18.41 -19.10
CA CYS A 381 -44.93 17.67 -20.18
C CYS A 381 -43.99 18.30 -21.26
N CYS A 382 -42.75 17.78 -21.28
CA CYS A 382 -41.97 17.21 -22.40
C CYS A 382 -41.89 17.87 -23.80
N GLU A 383 -40.67 18.21 -24.25
CA GLU A 383 -39.96 17.46 -25.33
C GLU A 383 -38.44 17.77 -25.34
N GLU A 384 -37.67 17.29 -26.33
CA GLU A 384 -36.20 17.13 -26.28
C GLU A 384 -35.36 18.39 -26.63
N GLY A 385 -34.12 18.45 -26.10
CA GLY A 385 -33.11 19.43 -26.50
C GLY A 385 -31.75 19.24 -25.77
N LYS A 386 -30.64 19.41 -26.49
CA LYS A 386 -29.28 19.42 -25.93
C LYS A 386 -28.85 20.84 -25.57
N GLU A 387 -28.09 21.04 -24.50
CA GLU A 387 -26.70 21.57 -24.53
C GLU A 387 -26.09 21.71 -23.12
N GLU A 388 -24.90 22.30 -23.03
CA GLU A 388 -23.97 22.21 -21.89
C GLU A 388 -24.26 23.20 -20.76
N GLY A 389 -23.94 22.82 -19.51
CA GLY A 389 -24.01 23.73 -18.36
C GLY A 389 -23.84 23.02 -17.01
N GLY A 390 -22.67 23.16 -16.38
CA GLY A 390 -22.37 22.49 -15.12
C GLY A 390 -22.69 23.32 -13.87
N ILE A 391 -23.41 22.72 -12.91
CA ILE A 391 -23.48 23.16 -11.50
C ILE A 391 -23.30 21.93 -10.60
N SER A 392 -22.28 21.95 -9.74
CA SER A 392 -22.11 20.94 -8.69
C SER A 392 -22.91 21.36 -7.45
N SER A 393 -23.99 20.64 -7.15
CA SER A 393 -24.77 20.86 -5.93
C SER A 393 -24.14 20.12 -4.75
N PHE A 394 -23.66 20.90 -3.76
CA PHE A 394 -23.15 20.35 -2.51
C PHE A 394 -24.29 19.75 -1.68
N TYR A 395 -24.42 18.42 -1.70
CA TYR A 395 -25.22 17.72 -0.69
C TYR A 395 -24.46 17.71 0.65
N HIS A 396 -25.10 18.25 1.68
CA HIS A 396 -24.58 18.35 3.03
C HIS A 396 -25.33 17.37 3.94
N PRO A 397 -24.76 16.21 4.33
CA PRO A 397 -25.44 15.27 5.22
C PRO A 397 -25.53 15.87 6.62
N THR A 398 -26.73 16.29 7.02
CA THR A 398 -27.02 16.69 8.41
C THR A 398 -27.86 15.60 9.07
N VAL A 399 -27.26 14.94 10.07
CA VAL A 399 -27.93 14.22 11.18
C VAL A 399 -28.93 13.11 10.81
N LEU A 400 -28.57 11.88 11.21
CA LEU A 400 -29.42 10.69 11.32
C LEU A 400 -30.02 10.10 10.03
N ASP A 401 -29.54 8.90 9.69
CA ASP A 401 -30.42 7.75 9.86
C ASP A 401 -29.73 6.67 10.71
N ARG A 402 -30.47 5.97 11.57
CA ARG A 402 -29.96 4.91 12.44
C ARG A 402 -30.26 3.55 11.81
N CYS A 403 -29.30 3.01 11.06
CA CYS A 403 -29.32 1.59 10.72
C CYS A 403 -29.05 0.78 12.00
N TYR A 404 -30.11 0.34 12.68
CA TYR A 404 -30.02 -0.47 13.89
C TYR A 404 -29.47 -1.86 13.57
N ILE A 405 -28.20 -2.12 13.90
CA ILE A 405 -27.71 -3.50 14.01
C ILE A 405 -28.46 -4.16 15.18
N LEU A 406 -29.38 -5.07 14.83
CA LEU A 406 -30.18 -5.83 15.79
C LEU A 406 -29.27 -6.76 16.61
N LYS A 407 -28.94 -6.34 17.84
CA LYS A 407 -28.31 -7.22 18.84
C LYS A 407 -29.26 -8.37 19.19
N ARG A 408 -29.16 -9.48 18.46
CA ARG A 408 -29.82 -10.74 18.84
C ARG A 408 -29.22 -11.24 20.15
N LYS A 409 -30.00 -11.18 21.24
CA LYS A 409 -29.78 -12.07 22.39
C LYS A 409 -29.80 -13.50 21.87
N ARG A 410 -28.73 -14.27 22.14
CA ARG A 410 -28.74 -15.72 22.00
C ARG A 410 -29.29 -16.29 23.30
N SER A 411 -30.57 -16.65 23.32
CA SER A 411 -31.10 -17.60 24.30
C SER A 411 -30.48 -18.97 24.03
N ALA A 412 -30.15 -19.70 25.09
CA ALA A 412 -29.60 -21.05 25.02
C ALA A 412 -30.19 -21.86 26.17
N GLU A 413 -31.09 -22.78 25.81
CA GLU A 413 -31.63 -23.86 26.62
C GLU A 413 -31.72 -25.06 25.65
N GLU A 414 -31.15 -26.21 26.05
CA GLU A 414 -31.34 -27.59 25.56
C GLU A 414 -30.12 -28.44 25.99
N ASP A 415 -30.10 -28.70 27.30
CA ASP A 415 -29.67 -29.89 28.03
C ASP A 415 -28.81 -30.96 27.32
N VAL A 416 -27.65 -31.25 27.93
CA VAL A 416 -27.14 -32.62 28.12
C VAL A 416 -26.68 -32.73 29.57
N GLU A 417 -27.03 -33.83 30.24
CA GLU A 417 -26.74 -34.11 31.65
C GLU A 417 -25.34 -34.73 31.81
N GLU A 418 -24.59 -34.31 32.83
CA GLU A 418 -23.54 -35.13 33.48
C GLU A 418 -23.36 -34.64 34.93
N GLU A 419 -23.28 -35.57 35.88
CA GLU A 419 -23.35 -35.31 37.34
C GLU A 419 -21.96 -35.29 37.98
N GLU A 420 -21.62 -34.30 38.81
CA GLU A 420 -20.74 -34.44 39.99
C GLU A 420 -21.16 -33.46 41.11
N GLU A 421 -20.90 -33.79 42.38
CA GLU A 421 -21.51 -33.19 43.57
C GLU A 421 -20.64 -32.17 44.36
N GLU A 422 -21.32 -31.27 45.09
CA GLU A 422 -20.85 -30.43 46.23
C GLU A 422 -19.68 -29.43 45.95
N ASP A 423 -19.47 -28.33 46.71
CA ASP A 423 -19.98 -27.87 48.02
C ASP A 423 -20.07 -26.32 48.08
N GLY A 424 -20.78 -25.76 49.07
CA GLY A 424 -20.19 -24.65 49.83
C GLY A 424 -20.52 -23.17 49.51
N LYS A 425 -21.75 -22.74 49.81
CA LYS A 425 -22.08 -21.41 50.42
C LYS A 425 -21.86 -20.09 49.62
N ALA A 426 -22.96 -19.67 48.98
CA ALA A 426 -23.68 -18.39 49.21
C ALA A 426 -22.97 -17.14 49.78
N GLY A 427 -23.19 -15.98 49.13
CA GLY A 427 -22.94 -14.64 49.71
C GLY A 427 -23.22 -13.48 48.74
N GLY A 428 -24.36 -12.80 48.89
CA GLY A 428 -24.84 -11.78 47.93
C GLY A 428 -23.95 -10.52 47.80
N ARG A 429 -23.81 -10.02 46.56
CA ARG A 429 -22.96 -8.87 46.21
C ARG A 429 -23.78 -7.60 46.00
N GLU A 430 -24.05 -6.85 47.07
CA GLU A 430 -24.68 -5.53 46.95
C GLU A 430 -23.80 -4.52 46.20
N ARG A 431 -24.44 -3.64 45.42
CA ARG A 431 -23.88 -2.35 44.98
C ARG A 431 -24.64 -1.24 45.69
N PRO A 432 -23.95 -0.19 46.14
CA PRO A 432 -24.32 1.11 45.58
C PRO A 432 -23.11 1.95 45.17
N CYS A 433 -23.23 2.64 44.04
CA CYS A 433 -22.25 3.65 43.62
C CYS A 433 -22.28 4.86 44.58
N LYS A 434 -21.12 5.34 45.02
CA LYS A 434 -20.96 6.71 45.55
C LYS A 434 -19.97 7.48 44.69
N ARG A 435 -20.35 8.72 44.36
CA ARG A 435 -19.69 9.61 43.41
C ARG A 435 -19.07 10.77 44.18
N SER A 436 -17.74 10.78 44.34
CA SER A 436 -17.00 11.85 45.01
C SER A 436 -16.25 12.72 44.00
N LYS A 437 -16.34 14.05 44.15
CA LYS A 437 -15.52 15.00 43.39
C LYS A 437 -14.11 15.09 44.00
N SER A 438 -13.10 15.28 43.16
CA SER A 438 -11.81 15.85 43.57
C SER A 438 -11.18 16.55 42.36
N GLU A 439 -11.03 17.86 42.44
CA GLU A 439 -10.24 18.65 41.47
C GLU A 439 -8.75 18.55 41.83
N GLY A 440 -7.87 18.31 40.86
CA GLY A 440 -6.46 18.05 41.17
C GLY A 440 -5.52 18.00 39.97
N ARG A 441 -4.99 19.17 39.57
CA ARG A 441 -3.76 19.42 38.78
C ARG A 441 -3.44 18.51 37.57
N LEU A 442 -3.45 19.13 36.38
CA LEU A 442 -2.83 18.62 35.16
C LEU A 442 -1.30 18.81 35.15
N ARG A 443 -0.52 17.74 34.91
CA ARG A 443 0.74 17.80 34.15
C ARG A 443 1.23 16.42 33.72
N GLU A 444 1.87 16.38 32.55
CA GLU A 444 2.65 15.26 31.98
C GLU A 444 1.88 13.95 31.70
N GLY A 445 2.27 13.12 30.72
CA GLY A 445 3.30 13.35 29.69
C GLY A 445 3.57 12.10 28.84
N VAL A 446 2.91 11.99 27.67
CA VAL A 446 3.10 10.93 26.64
C VAL A 446 2.68 9.50 27.04
N SER A 447 2.95 9.03 28.26
CA SER A 447 2.58 7.68 28.73
C SER A 447 1.06 7.39 28.69
N SER A 448 0.24 8.39 29.05
CA SER A 448 -1.21 8.23 29.23
C SER A 448 -2.00 7.81 27.98
N TRP A 449 -1.49 8.06 26.76
CA TRP A 449 -2.27 7.82 25.53
C TRP A 449 -2.36 6.34 25.16
N SER A 450 -1.36 5.52 25.49
CA SER A 450 -1.42 4.08 25.21
C SER A 450 -2.48 3.38 26.09
N SER A 451 -2.64 3.84 27.33
CA SER A 451 -3.66 3.35 28.26
C SER A 451 -5.07 3.72 27.79
N LEU A 452 -5.28 4.99 27.39
CA LEU A 452 -6.58 5.47 26.93
C LEU A 452 -7.03 4.83 25.61
N LEU A 453 -6.09 4.43 24.73
CA LEU A 453 -6.44 3.68 23.53
C LEU A 453 -6.84 2.22 23.83
N ALA A 454 -6.21 1.56 24.81
CA ALA A 454 -6.59 0.20 25.21
C ALA A 454 -8.06 0.13 25.66
N ASP A 455 -8.55 1.15 26.38
CA ASP A 455 -9.97 1.27 26.77
C ASP A 455 -10.94 1.54 25.58
N CYS A 456 -10.43 1.86 24.39
CA CYS A 456 -11.22 2.25 23.21
C CYS A 456 -11.22 1.23 22.06
N ILE A 457 -10.25 0.31 22.06
CA ILE A 457 -10.10 -0.75 21.05
C ILE A 457 -11.08 -1.87 21.40
N ASP A 458 -11.96 -2.21 20.47
CA ASP A 458 -12.87 -3.35 20.56
C ASP A 458 -12.50 -4.32 19.44
N ALA A 459 -12.31 -5.61 19.74
CA ALA A 459 -12.03 -6.61 18.72
C ALA A 459 -13.13 -6.68 17.64
N ALA A 460 -14.37 -6.32 18.00
CA ALA A 460 -15.49 -6.20 17.06
C ALA A 460 -15.32 -5.07 16.02
N ASP A 461 -14.45 -4.06 16.25
CA ASP A 461 -14.10 -3.06 15.23
C ASP A 461 -13.30 -3.67 14.07
N LEU A 462 -12.63 -4.81 14.33
CA LEU A 462 -11.72 -5.51 13.42
C LEU A 462 -12.27 -6.89 13.00
N GLU A 463 -13.59 -7.07 13.06
CA GLU A 463 -14.28 -8.25 12.52
C GLU A 463 -14.59 -8.15 11.02
N CYS A 464 -14.42 -9.27 10.31
CA CYS A 464 -14.87 -9.40 8.94
C CYS A 464 -16.38 -9.71 8.88
N SER A 465 -17.15 -8.82 8.25
CA SER A 465 -18.60 -8.92 8.03
C SER A 465 -19.12 -10.20 7.33
N LEU A 466 -18.23 -11.04 6.79
CA LEU A 466 -18.56 -12.30 6.12
C LEU A 466 -18.41 -13.54 7.01
N CYS A 467 -17.53 -13.50 8.01
CA CYS A 467 -17.28 -14.65 8.89
C CYS A 467 -17.48 -14.35 10.38
N MET A 468 -17.72 -13.09 10.77
CA MET A 468 -17.96 -12.67 12.17
C MET A 468 -16.84 -13.17 13.11
N ARG A 469 -15.61 -12.96 12.65
CA ARG A 469 -14.34 -13.25 13.32
C ARG A 469 -13.35 -12.13 12.96
N LEU A 470 -12.31 -11.98 13.77
CA LEU A 470 -11.16 -11.10 13.49
C LEU A 470 -10.67 -11.26 12.04
N PHE A 471 -10.37 -10.12 11.39
CA PHE A 471 -9.79 -10.10 10.05
C PHE A 471 -8.53 -10.98 9.98
N TYR A 472 -8.46 -11.83 8.97
CA TYR A 472 -7.28 -12.61 8.63
C TYR A 472 -6.94 -12.35 7.17
N GLU A 473 -5.72 -11.88 6.92
CA GLU A 473 -5.28 -11.37 5.61
C GLU A 473 -6.29 -10.34 5.03
N PRO A 474 -6.51 -9.19 5.72
CA PRO A 474 -7.50 -8.18 5.33
C PRO A 474 -7.20 -7.58 3.96
N VAL A 475 -8.05 -7.83 2.96
CA VAL A 475 -7.98 -7.22 1.63
C VAL A 475 -9.10 -6.19 1.46
N SER A 476 -8.77 -5.06 0.83
CA SER A 476 -9.72 -3.98 0.59
C SER A 476 -10.06 -3.88 -0.89
N THR A 477 -11.36 -3.91 -1.21
CA THR A 477 -11.85 -3.83 -2.58
C THR A 477 -11.74 -2.40 -3.13
N PRO A 478 -11.70 -2.22 -4.47
CA PRO A 478 -11.74 -0.90 -5.12
C PRO A 478 -12.89 0.00 -4.67
N CYS A 479 -14.03 -0.58 -4.24
CA CYS A 479 -15.18 0.17 -3.73
C CYS A 479 -15.06 0.63 -2.26
N GLY A 480 -13.96 0.30 -1.56
CA GLY A 480 -13.65 0.75 -0.20
C GLY A 480 -14.04 -0.21 0.94
N HIS A 481 -14.42 -1.47 0.64
CA HIS A 481 -14.85 -2.44 1.66
C HIS A 481 -13.75 -3.46 1.95
N THR A 482 -13.51 -3.76 3.24
CA THR A 482 -12.46 -4.69 3.68
C THR A 482 -13.04 -6.02 4.14
N PHE A 483 -12.37 -7.11 3.77
CA PHE A 483 -12.76 -8.50 4.02
C PHE A 483 -11.52 -9.35 4.32
N CYS A 484 -11.65 -10.51 4.97
CA CYS A 484 -10.59 -11.53 4.92
C CYS A 484 -10.43 -12.00 3.46
N LEU A 485 -9.19 -12.19 2.98
CA LEU A 485 -8.88 -12.67 1.63
C LEU A 485 -9.77 -13.83 1.18
N LYS A 486 -9.69 -14.97 1.91
CA LYS A 486 -10.45 -16.19 1.60
C LYS A 486 -11.97 -16.04 1.76
N CYS A 487 -12.46 -15.02 2.47
CA CYS A 487 -13.90 -14.74 2.54
C CYS A 487 -14.38 -13.98 1.31
N LEU A 488 -13.63 -12.99 0.84
CA LEU A 488 -13.94 -12.26 -0.40
C LEU A 488 -13.89 -13.20 -1.62
N GLU A 489 -12.85 -14.02 -1.73
CA GLU A 489 -12.71 -14.96 -2.85
C GLU A 489 -13.83 -16.00 -2.90
N ARG A 490 -14.30 -16.49 -1.74
CA ARG A 490 -15.48 -17.35 -1.65
C ARG A 490 -16.73 -16.64 -2.18
N CYS A 491 -16.95 -15.37 -1.85
CA CYS A 491 -18.09 -14.62 -2.39
C CYS A 491 -17.99 -14.38 -3.91
N LEU A 492 -16.80 -14.01 -4.40
CA LEU A 492 -16.56 -13.70 -5.82
C LEU A 492 -16.67 -14.94 -6.75
N ASP A 493 -16.71 -16.16 -6.21
CA ASP A 493 -17.06 -17.35 -6.99
C ASP A 493 -18.53 -17.40 -7.42
N HIS A 494 -19.43 -16.99 -6.53
CA HIS A 494 -20.87 -17.06 -6.75
C HIS A 494 -21.42 -15.79 -7.40
N ASN A 495 -20.79 -14.64 -7.14
CA ASN A 495 -21.24 -13.34 -7.63
C ASN A 495 -20.06 -12.36 -7.67
N SER A 496 -19.75 -11.79 -8.84
CA SER A 496 -18.65 -10.84 -9.00
C SER A 496 -18.89 -9.47 -8.35
N LYS A 497 -20.03 -9.26 -7.68
CA LYS A 497 -20.37 -8.00 -7.00
C LYS A 497 -19.91 -8.00 -5.54
N CYS A 498 -19.51 -6.81 -5.05
CA CYS A 498 -19.15 -6.59 -3.65
C CYS A 498 -20.25 -7.08 -2.70
N PRO A 499 -19.93 -7.93 -1.70
CA PRO A 499 -20.93 -8.48 -0.78
C PRO A 499 -21.73 -7.41 -0.02
N LEU A 500 -21.16 -6.24 0.23
CA LEU A 500 -21.80 -5.14 0.96
C LEU A 500 -22.53 -4.18 0.01
N CYS A 501 -21.81 -3.35 -0.77
CA CYS A 501 -22.42 -2.31 -1.61
C CYS A 501 -23.00 -2.79 -2.95
N LYS A 502 -22.82 -4.06 -3.34
CA LYS A 502 -23.27 -4.66 -4.63
C LYS A 502 -22.68 -4.03 -5.91
N GLU A 503 -21.68 -3.16 -5.76
CA GLU A 503 -20.83 -2.61 -6.83
C GLU A 503 -20.07 -3.74 -7.55
N ASP A 504 -19.88 -3.64 -8.86
CA ASP A 504 -19.27 -4.70 -9.68
C ASP A 504 -17.76 -4.77 -9.47
N LEU A 505 -17.23 -5.97 -9.22
CA LEU A 505 -15.80 -6.25 -9.04
C LEU A 505 -15.28 -7.25 -10.08
N SER A 506 -15.98 -7.45 -11.21
CA SER A 506 -15.60 -8.43 -12.25
C SER A 506 -14.18 -8.22 -12.79
N GLU A 507 -13.72 -6.98 -12.95
CA GLU A 507 -12.34 -6.69 -13.36
C GLU A 507 -11.33 -7.05 -12.25
N TYR A 508 -11.62 -6.70 -11.01
CA TYR A 508 -10.80 -7.02 -9.83
C TYR A 508 -10.68 -8.54 -9.61
N LEU A 509 -11.76 -9.29 -9.87
CA LEU A 509 -11.78 -10.75 -9.94
C LEU A 509 -10.93 -11.28 -11.09
N ALA A 510 -11.04 -10.71 -12.29
CA ALA A 510 -10.24 -11.11 -13.45
C ALA A 510 -8.73 -10.88 -13.24
N GLN A 511 -8.34 -9.80 -12.54
CA GLN A 511 -6.94 -9.52 -12.21
C GLN A 511 -6.35 -10.49 -11.17
N ARG A 512 -7.18 -11.09 -10.28
CA ARG A 512 -6.77 -11.97 -9.14
C ARG A 512 -5.61 -11.43 -8.26
N ARG A 513 -5.41 -10.12 -8.21
CA ARG A 513 -4.29 -9.44 -7.51
C ARG A 513 -4.71 -8.87 -6.15
N TYR A 514 -5.19 -9.75 -5.28
CA TYR A 514 -5.64 -9.37 -3.93
C TYR A 514 -4.44 -9.05 -3.02
N CYS A 515 -4.04 -7.78 -2.99
CA CYS A 515 -3.00 -7.31 -2.07
C CYS A 515 -3.58 -7.07 -0.68
N LYS A 516 -2.87 -7.52 0.35
CA LYS A 516 -3.23 -7.29 1.75
C LYS A 516 -3.18 -5.80 2.10
N THR A 517 -4.08 -5.37 2.98
CA THR A 517 -4.16 -4.00 3.48
C THR A 517 -3.16 -3.88 4.63
N PHE A 518 -1.91 -3.52 4.35
CA PHE A 518 -0.81 -3.61 5.33
C PHE A 518 -1.14 -2.91 6.65
N LEU A 519 -1.70 -1.69 6.60
CA LEU A 519 -2.15 -0.97 7.79
C LEU A 519 -3.17 -1.75 8.63
N MET A 520 -4.04 -2.58 8.05
CA MET A 520 -4.95 -3.42 8.82
C MET A 520 -4.22 -4.59 9.51
N GLU A 521 -3.25 -5.22 8.86
CA GLU A 521 -2.41 -6.25 9.50
C GLU A 521 -1.55 -5.64 10.63
N ASP A 522 -0.92 -4.49 10.39
CA ASP A 522 -0.12 -3.77 11.38
C ASP A 522 -0.94 -3.41 12.63
N LEU A 523 -2.20 -2.97 12.44
CA LEU A 523 -3.08 -2.62 13.56
C LEU A 523 -3.55 -3.85 14.35
N ILE A 524 -3.88 -4.95 13.67
CA ILE A 524 -4.27 -6.20 14.34
C ILE A 524 -3.08 -6.78 15.10
N ALA A 525 -1.91 -6.91 14.49
CA ALA A 525 -0.71 -7.43 15.14
C ALA A 525 -0.21 -6.56 16.30
N LYS A 526 -0.48 -5.24 16.27
CA LYS A 526 -0.09 -4.29 17.33
C LYS A 526 -1.06 -4.23 18.50
N TYR A 527 -2.36 -4.40 18.27
CA TYR A 527 -3.40 -4.13 19.26
C TYR A 527 -4.24 -5.34 19.67
N LEU A 528 -4.26 -6.42 18.88
CA LEU A 528 -4.99 -7.67 19.15
C LEU A 528 -4.07 -8.89 18.87
N PRO A 529 -2.89 -9.00 19.51
CA PRO A 529 -1.90 -10.03 19.18
C PRO A 529 -2.36 -11.43 19.59
N ASP A 530 -3.04 -11.57 20.74
CA ASP A 530 -3.49 -12.86 21.26
C ASP A 530 -4.65 -13.40 20.42
N GLU A 531 -5.62 -12.55 20.06
CA GLU A 531 -6.71 -12.91 19.16
C GLU A 531 -6.22 -13.18 17.73
N LEU A 532 -5.11 -12.58 17.29
CA LEU A 532 -4.46 -12.91 16.03
C LEU A 532 -3.83 -14.30 16.07
N VAL A 533 -3.20 -14.71 17.17
CA VAL A 533 -2.63 -16.06 17.34
C VAL A 533 -3.74 -17.13 17.37
N ASP A 534 -4.83 -16.90 18.10
CA ASP A 534 -6.00 -17.78 18.04
C ASP A 534 -6.61 -17.83 16.62
N ARG A 535 -6.67 -16.67 15.94
CA ARG A 535 -7.16 -16.60 14.56
C ARG A 535 -6.27 -17.33 13.56
N GLN A 536 -4.95 -17.32 13.77
CA GLN A 536 -3.96 -18.09 13.00
C GLN A 536 -4.14 -19.59 13.25
N LYS A 537 -4.17 -20.02 14.51
CA LYS A 537 -4.36 -21.43 14.89
C LYS A 537 -5.63 -22.04 14.27
N VAL A 538 -6.77 -21.36 14.37
CA VAL A 538 -8.02 -21.79 13.73
C VAL A 538 -7.91 -21.85 12.20
N HIS A 539 -7.07 -21.01 11.58
CA HIS A 539 -6.82 -21.06 10.13
C HIS A 539 -5.95 -22.27 9.75
N GLU A 540 -4.95 -22.60 10.56
CA GLU A 540 -4.08 -23.77 10.37
C GLU A 540 -4.85 -25.07 10.56
N GLU A 541 -5.72 -25.14 11.58
CA GLU A 541 -6.64 -26.26 11.82
C GLU A 541 -7.64 -26.43 10.65
N GLU A 542 -8.25 -25.34 10.16
CA GLU A 542 -9.12 -25.36 8.97
C GLU A 542 -8.39 -25.83 7.70
N ILE A 543 -7.11 -25.48 7.52
CA ILE A 543 -6.28 -25.96 6.40
C ILE A 543 -5.93 -27.45 6.58
N ALA A 544 -5.49 -27.86 7.78
CA ALA A 544 -5.07 -29.22 8.06
C ALA A 544 -6.23 -30.21 7.85
N GLU A 545 -7.44 -29.86 8.31
CA GLU A 545 -8.66 -30.65 8.11
C GLU A 545 -8.96 -30.84 6.61
N LEU A 546 -8.90 -29.77 5.82
CA LEU A 546 -9.13 -29.79 4.37
C LEU A 546 -7.96 -30.37 3.55
N SER A 547 -6.78 -30.58 4.14
CA SER A 547 -5.61 -31.19 3.49
C SER A 547 -5.65 -32.72 3.44
N ASN A 548 -6.58 -33.31 4.18
CA ASN A 548 -6.66 -34.75 4.36
C ASN A 548 -7.06 -35.45 3.05
N LEU A 549 -6.19 -36.35 2.54
CA LEU A 549 -6.42 -37.08 1.30
C LEU A 549 -7.26 -38.38 1.48
N ASN A 550 -7.73 -38.65 2.70
CA ASN A 550 -8.59 -39.79 3.04
C ASN A 550 -9.92 -39.40 3.70
N LYS A 551 -10.07 -38.17 4.19
CA LYS A 551 -11.31 -37.66 4.81
C LYS A 551 -11.82 -36.39 4.15
N ASN A 552 -13.14 -36.22 4.07
CA ASN A 552 -13.79 -35.05 3.44
C ASN A 552 -13.24 -34.71 2.04
N VAL A 553 -12.71 -35.70 1.31
CA VAL A 553 -12.02 -35.51 0.03
C VAL A 553 -13.00 -34.92 -0.99
N PRO A 554 -12.68 -33.80 -1.66
CA PRO A 554 -13.56 -33.19 -2.65
C PRO A 554 -13.84 -34.15 -3.81
N ILE A 555 -15.11 -34.34 -4.17
CA ILE A 555 -15.56 -35.23 -5.25
C ILE A 555 -16.22 -34.42 -6.37
N PHE A 556 -15.62 -34.47 -7.55
CA PHE A 556 -16.23 -34.03 -8.80
C PHE A 556 -17.07 -35.16 -9.40
N VAL A 557 -18.32 -34.88 -9.76
CA VAL A 557 -19.25 -35.90 -10.27
C VAL A 557 -19.54 -35.63 -11.75
N CYS A 558 -18.96 -36.43 -12.63
CA CYS A 558 -19.07 -36.23 -14.07
C CYS A 558 -18.86 -37.54 -14.86
N THR A 559 -17.61 -37.87 -15.21
CA THR A 559 -17.24 -39.02 -16.05
C THR A 559 -16.27 -39.97 -15.33
N MET A 560 -15.93 -41.09 -15.97
CA MET A 560 -14.92 -42.02 -15.45
C MET A 560 -13.50 -41.46 -15.60
N ALA A 561 -12.78 -41.34 -14.48
CA ALA A 561 -11.35 -41.12 -14.45
C ALA A 561 -10.59 -42.45 -14.26
N PHE A 562 -9.40 -42.57 -14.86
CA PHE A 562 -8.53 -43.74 -14.71
C PHE A 562 -7.10 -43.31 -14.36
N PRO A 563 -6.33 -44.13 -13.60
CA PRO A 563 -4.92 -43.87 -13.30
C PRO A 563 -4.09 -43.63 -14.57
N THR A 564 -3.12 -42.72 -14.50
CA THR A 564 -2.22 -42.29 -15.59
C THR A 564 -2.86 -41.59 -16.79
N VAL A 565 -4.19 -41.66 -16.95
CA VAL A 565 -4.90 -41.05 -18.09
C VAL A 565 -5.11 -39.54 -17.84
N PRO A 566 -4.81 -38.66 -18.82
CA PRO A 566 -5.17 -37.23 -18.75
C PRO A 566 -6.68 -37.01 -18.70
N CYS A 567 -7.11 -35.99 -17.95
CA CYS A 567 -8.51 -35.57 -17.91
C CYS A 567 -8.59 -34.03 -17.85
N PRO A 568 -8.68 -33.34 -18.99
CA PRO A 568 -8.91 -31.90 -19.03
C PRO A 568 -10.38 -31.59 -18.73
N LEU A 569 -10.63 -30.72 -17.74
CA LEU A 569 -11.98 -30.35 -17.31
C LEU A 569 -12.23 -28.85 -17.52
N HIS A 570 -13.39 -28.49 -18.05
CA HIS A 570 -13.87 -27.10 -18.08
C HIS A 570 -14.84 -26.88 -16.91
N ILE A 571 -14.38 -26.15 -15.89
CA ILE A 571 -15.07 -25.91 -14.63
C ILE A 571 -15.73 -24.53 -14.69
N PHE A 572 -17.06 -24.51 -14.64
CA PHE A 572 -17.86 -23.28 -14.72
C PHE A 572 -18.79 -23.05 -13.52
N GLU A 573 -19.22 -24.11 -12.85
CA GLU A 573 -20.13 -24.02 -11.70
C GLU A 573 -19.42 -23.45 -10.45
N PRO A 574 -20.02 -22.49 -9.71
CA PRO A 574 -19.39 -21.83 -8.57
C PRO A 574 -18.85 -22.75 -7.46
N CYS A 575 -19.57 -23.81 -7.09
CA CYS A 575 -19.11 -24.74 -6.05
C CYS A 575 -17.85 -25.51 -6.48
N TYR A 576 -17.74 -25.91 -7.75
CA TYR A 576 -16.54 -26.56 -8.27
C TYR A 576 -15.39 -25.56 -8.55
N ARG A 577 -15.68 -24.30 -8.89
CA ARG A 577 -14.66 -23.22 -8.93
C ARG A 577 -14.00 -23.02 -7.56
N LEU A 578 -14.79 -23.06 -6.49
CA LEU A 578 -14.32 -23.02 -5.10
C LEU A 578 -13.53 -24.28 -4.74
N MET A 579 -14.04 -25.47 -5.08
CA MET A 579 -13.38 -26.77 -4.86
C MET A 579 -11.97 -26.81 -5.45
N ILE A 580 -11.82 -26.43 -6.73
CA ILE A 580 -10.53 -26.42 -7.42
C ILE A 580 -9.54 -25.43 -6.79
N ARG A 581 -10.00 -24.23 -6.38
CA ARG A 581 -9.12 -23.27 -5.68
C ARG A 581 -8.62 -23.81 -4.36
N ARG A 582 -9.49 -24.43 -3.54
CA ARG A 582 -9.08 -25.07 -2.27
C ARG A 582 -7.99 -26.10 -2.49
N CYS A 583 -8.14 -26.96 -3.49
CA CYS A 583 -7.11 -27.95 -3.86
C CYS A 583 -5.76 -27.29 -4.21
N MET A 584 -5.78 -26.11 -4.83
CA MET A 584 -4.57 -25.34 -5.17
C MET A 584 -3.98 -24.57 -3.98
N GLU A 585 -4.80 -23.92 -3.15
CA GLU A 585 -4.41 -23.17 -1.94
C GLU A 585 -3.77 -24.07 -0.88
N ILE A 586 -4.41 -25.22 -0.59
CA ILE A 586 -3.97 -26.16 0.46
C ILE A 586 -2.74 -26.96 -0.01
N GLY A 587 -2.40 -26.90 -1.30
CA GLY A 587 -1.24 -27.55 -1.89
C GLY A 587 -1.42 -29.03 -2.22
N THR A 588 -2.53 -29.67 -1.82
CA THR A 588 -2.85 -31.06 -2.17
C THR A 588 -2.91 -31.28 -3.69
N LYS A 589 -3.43 -30.29 -4.42
CA LYS A 589 -3.68 -30.27 -5.87
C LYS A 589 -4.45 -31.50 -6.35
N GLN A 590 -5.30 -32.07 -5.50
CA GLN A 590 -5.94 -33.35 -5.70
C GLN A 590 -7.41 -33.33 -5.29
N PHE A 591 -8.25 -33.99 -6.08
CA PHE A 591 -9.66 -34.25 -5.81
C PHE A 591 -10.07 -35.60 -6.43
N GLY A 592 -11.11 -36.23 -5.92
CA GLY A 592 -11.67 -37.44 -6.51
C GLY A 592 -12.60 -37.13 -7.67
N MET A 593 -12.61 -37.96 -8.71
CA MET A 593 -13.68 -37.96 -9.72
C MET A 593 -14.43 -39.29 -9.71
N CYS A 594 -15.76 -39.19 -9.69
CA CYS A 594 -16.71 -40.30 -9.68
C CYS A 594 -17.76 -40.14 -10.78
N LEU A 595 -18.32 -41.27 -11.22
CA LEU A 595 -19.52 -41.28 -12.06
C LEU A 595 -20.75 -40.92 -11.22
N SER A 596 -21.74 -40.25 -11.82
CA SER A 596 -23.02 -39.99 -11.15
C SER A 596 -23.81 -41.28 -10.91
N ASP A 597 -24.41 -41.38 -9.73
CA ASP A 597 -25.34 -42.44 -9.33
C ASP A 597 -26.71 -41.81 -8.97
N PRO A 598 -27.84 -42.29 -9.51
CA PRO A 598 -29.14 -41.65 -9.31
C PRO A 598 -29.75 -41.87 -7.92
N VAL A 599 -29.15 -42.72 -7.08
CA VAL A 599 -29.62 -43.03 -5.71
C VAL A 599 -28.66 -42.43 -4.66
N LYS A 600 -27.36 -42.52 -4.90
CA LYS A 600 -26.29 -42.04 -3.99
C LYS A 600 -25.71 -40.67 -4.36
N GLY A 601 -26.15 -40.08 -5.47
CA GLY A 601 -25.51 -38.91 -6.11
C GLY A 601 -24.27 -39.29 -6.92
N PHE A 602 -23.36 -40.09 -6.34
CA PHE A 602 -22.17 -40.61 -7.01
C PHE A 602 -21.78 -42.03 -6.61
N ALA A 603 -21.08 -42.71 -7.52
CA ALA A 603 -20.70 -44.12 -7.40
C ALA A 603 -19.68 -44.38 -6.26
N ASP A 604 -19.73 -45.59 -5.70
CA ASP A 604 -18.87 -46.03 -4.59
C ASP A 604 -17.37 -46.18 -4.94
N TYR A 605 -16.99 -45.94 -6.21
CA TYR A 605 -15.63 -46.10 -6.70
C TYR A 605 -15.25 -44.93 -7.62
N GLY A 606 -14.00 -44.47 -7.50
CA GLY A 606 -13.49 -43.33 -8.28
C GLY A 606 -11.97 -43.34 -8.40
N CYS A 607 -11.44 -42.27 -9.00
CA CYS A 607 -10.00 -42.05 -9.14
C CYS A 607 -9.64 -40.63 -8.71
N ILE A 608 -8.58 -40.49 -7.92
CA ILE A 608 -7.99 -39.18 -7.60
C ILE A 608 -7.34 -38.62 -8.85
N LEU A 609 -7.70 -37.38 -9.19
CA LEU A 609 -7.07 -36.55 -10.21
C LEU A 609 -6.07 -35.59 -9.55
N GLU A 610 -4.85 -35.52 -10.09
CA GLU A 610 -3.87 -34.47 -9.76
C GLU A 610 -3.99 -33.33 -10.77
N ILE A 611 -4.11 -32.10 -10.28
CA ILE A 611 -4.11 -30.87 -11.07
C ILE A 611 -2.68 -30.55 -11.52
N ARG A 612 -2.48 -30.48 -12.85
CA ARG A 612 -1.21 -30.09 -13.49
C ARG A 612 -1.12 -28.60 -13.74
N SER A 613 -2.17 -28.00 -14.30
CA SER A 613 -2.31 -26.56 -14.47
C SER A 613 -3.77 -26.13 -14.38
N VAL A 614 -4.00 -24.85 -14.08
CA VAL A 614 -5.31 -24.21 -14.12
C VAL A 614 -5.19 -22.91 -14.90
N GLU A 615 -6.03 -22.74 -15.91
CA GLU A 615 -6.15 -21.53 -16.73
C GLU A 615 -7.50 -20.89 -16.38
N PHE A 616 -7.48 -19.66 -15.85
CA PHE A 616 -8.69 -18.94 -15.43
C PHE A 616 -9.13 -17.95 -16.49
N PHE A 617 -10.43 -17.90 -16.76
CA PHE A 617 -11.08 -16.90 -17.60
C PHE A 617 -11.55 -15.69 -16.78
N THR A 618 -11.85 -14.58 -17.47
CA THR A 618 -12.26 -13.30 -16.86
C THR A 618 -13.61 -13.35 -16.14
N ASP A 619 -14.50 -14.27 -16.55
CA ASP A 619 -15.76 -14.59 -15.87
C ASP A 619 -15.59 -15.55 -14.66
N GLY A 620 -14.35 -15.96 -14.39
CA GLY A 620 -13.98 -16.86 -13.31
C GLY A 620 -14.21 -18.36 -13.59
N ARG A 621 -14.65 -18.75 -14.80
CA ARG A 621 -14.53 -20.14 -15.26
C ARG A 621 -13.06 -20.54 -15.35
N SER A 622 -12.77 -21.84 -15.46
CA SER A 622 -11.40 -22.32 -15.65
C SER A 622 -11.30 -23.61 -16.47
N VAL A 623 -10.22 -23.75 -17.25
CA VAL A 623 -9.75 -25.06 -17.71
C VAL A 623 -8.79 -25.62 -16.66
N VAL A 624 -9.02 -26.86 -16.25
CA VAL A 624 -8.21 -27.58 -15.25
C VAL A 624 -7.63 -28.80 -15.96
N ASN A 625 -6.32 -28.78 -16.22
CA ASN A 625 -5.61 -29.91 -16.79
C ASN A 625 -5.25 -30.89 -15.67
N THR A 626 -5.80 -32.10 -15.69
CA THR A 626 -5.53 -33.11 -14.64
C THR A 626 -5.02 -34.44 -15.21
N VAL A 627 -4.50 -35.29 -14.33
CA VAL A 627 -4.16 -36.69 -14.64
C VAL A 627 -4.56 -37.61 -13.48
N GLY A 628 -5.12 -38.78 -13.76
CA GLY A 628 -5.51 -39.75 -12.74
C GLY A 628 -4.30 -40.38 -12.02
N LYS A 629 -4.46 -40.68 -10.73
CA LYS A 629 -3.37 -41.18 -9.85
C LYS A 629 -3.69 -42.46 -9.08
N ARG A 630 -4.61 -42.40 -8.12
CA ARG A 630 -4.94 -43.52 -7.22
C ARG A 630 -6.43 -43.80 -7.30
N ARG A 631 -6.79 -45.07 -7.46
CA ARG A 631 -8.18 -45.52 -7.36
C ARG A 631 -8.60 -45.52 -5.89
N PHE A 632 -9.88 -45.30 -5.64
CA PHE A 632 -10.43 -45.35 -4.29
C PHE A 632 -11.83 -45.96 -4.26
N ARG A 633 -12.19 -46.44 -3.07
CA ARG A 633 -13.54 -46.81 -2.66
C ARG A 633 -14.06 -45.75 -1.70
N VAL A 634 -15.32 -45.35 -1.86
CA VAL A 634 -16.02 -44.47 -0.92
C VAL A 634 -16.39 -45.28 0.34
N ILE A 635 -16.06 -44.74 1.50
CA ILE A 635 -16.46 -45.26 2.80
C ILE A 635 -17.73 -44.54 3.28
N GLN A 636 -17.77 -43.22 3.10
CA GLN A 636 -18.90 -42.37 3.48
C GLN A 636 -19.09 -41.24 2.46
N HIS A 637 -20.33 -41.04 2.03
CA HIS A 637 -20.75 -39.90 1.19
C HIS A 637 -21.10 -38.69 2.08
N SER A 638 -20.68 -37.50 1.68
CA SER A 638 -20.92 -36.22 2.39
C SER A 638 -21.01 -35.04 1.40
N GLN A 639 -21.38 -33.85 1.86
CA GLN A 639 -21.39 -32.62 1.05
C GLN A 639 -20.84 -31.43 1.86
N ARG A 640 -20.07 -30.53 1.23
CA ARG A 640 -19.52 -29.32 1.86
C ARG A 640 -19.53 -28.16 0.87
N ASP A 641 -20.00 -26.99 1.30
CA ASP A 641 -20.04 -25.74 0.50
C ASP A 641 -20.63 -25.93 -0.93
N GLY A 642 -21.66 -26.77 -1.05
CA GLY A 642 -22.38 -27.05 -2.29
C GLY A 642 -21.74 -28.08 -3.23
N TYR A 643 -20.55 -28.60 -2.94
CA TYR A 643 -19.92 -29.69 -3.71
C TYR A 643 -19.82 -30.99 -2.89
N ASN A 644 -19.72 -32.13 -3.57
CA ASN A 644 -19.69 -33.44 -2.93
C ASN A 644 -18.33 -33.73 -2.26
N THR A 645 -18.35 -34.51 -1.20
CA THR A 645 -17.15 -34.93 -0.44
C THR A 645 -17.26 -36.40 -0.03
N ALA A 646 -16.14 -37.06 0.24
CA ALA A 646 -16.15 -38.44 0.73
C ALA A 646 -14.98 -38.74 1.68
N ASP A 647 -15.22 -39.61 2.66
CA ASP A 647 -14.15 -40.37 3.30
C ASP A 647 -13.84 -41.59 2.41
N ILE A 648 -12.56 -41.85 2.13
CA ILE A 648 -12.13 -42.79 1.09
C ILE A 648 -11.00 -43.73 1.52
N GLU A 649 -11.06 -44.95 1.00
CA GLU A 649 -10.03 -45.98 1.11
C GLU A 649 -9.35 -46.17 -0.25
N TYR A 650 -8.02 -46.15 -0.31
CA TYR A 650 -7.30 -46.37 -1.56
C TYR A 650 -7.29 -47.84 -1.98
N LEU A 651 -7.48 -48.07 -3.28
CA LEU A 651 -7.43 -49.41 -3.87
C LEU A 651 -6.08 -49.66 -4.54
N GLU A 652 -5.44 -50.75 -4.13
CA GLU A 652 -4.22 -51.27 -4.75
C GLU A 652 -4.45 -52.67 -5.32
N ASP A 653 -3.71 -53.04 -6.37
CA ASP A 653 -3.81 -54.36 -6.98
C ASP A 653 -3.05 -55.41 -6.17
N LYS A 654 -3.73 -56.53 -5.90
CA LYS A 654 -3.17 -57.68 -5.19
C LYS A 654 -2.11 -58.33 -6.07
N LYS A 655 -0.88 -58.39 -5.58
CA LYS A 655 0.24 -59.04 -6.26
C LYS A 655 0.06 -60.56 -6.22
N VAL A 656 0.51 -61.23 -7.28
CA VAL A 656 0.63 -62.68 -7.38
C VAL A 656 2.09 -63.05 -7.65
N GLU A 657 2.53 -64.20 -7.17
CA GLU A 657 3.93 -64.63 -7.21
C GLU A 657 4.04 -66.06 -7.79
N GLY A 658 5.23 -66.44 -8.25
CA GLY A 658 5.51 -67.78 -8.78
C GLY A 658 4.75 -68.10 -10.08
N GLU A 659 4.17 -69.30 -10.16
CA GLU A 659 3.47 -69.78 -11.36
C GLU A 659 2.35 -68.83 -11.82
N GLN A 660 1.62 -68.23 -10.86
CA GLN A 660 0.54 -67.27 -11.15
C GLN A 660 1.07 -65.96 -11.76
N GLU A 661 2.31 -65.57 -11.45
CA GLU A 661 2.97 -64.43 -12.08
C GLU A 661 3.37 -64.76 -13.52
N GLU A 662 3.89 -65.96 -13.78
CA GLU A 662 4.26 -66.37 -15.14
C GLU A 662 3.01 -66.49 -16.05
N GLU A 663 1.90 -67.03 -15.52
CA GLU A 663 0.59 -66.96 -16.19
C GLU A 663 0.15 -65.52 -16.45
N LEU A 664 0.32 -64.62 -15.47
CA LEU A 664 -0.08 -63.21 -15.58
C LEU A 664 0.74 -62.48 -16.65
N ARG A 665 2.05 -62.72 -16.74
CA ARG A 665 2.94 -62.18 -17.79
C ARG A 665 2.54 -62.71 -19.17
N LYS A 666 2.29 -64.03 -19.32
CA LYS A 666 1.78 -64.65 -20.56
C LYS A 666 0.43 -64.06 -20.99
N LEU A 667 -0.46 -63.78 -20.03
CA LEU A 667 -1.76 -63.14 -20.28
C LEU A 667 -1.58 -61.66 -20.68
N GLN A 668 -0.72 -60.91 -19.99
CA GLN A 668 -0.39 -59.51 -20.29
C GLN A 668 0.08 -59.38 -21.74
N ASP A 669 1.02 -60.22 -22.18
CA ASP A 669 1.55 -60.23 -23.54
C ASP A 669 0.47 -60.53 -24.58
N SER A 670 -0.37 -61.54 -24.31
CA SER A 670 -1.49 -61.89 -25.19
C SER A 670 -2.49 -60.75 -25.33
N VAL A 671 -2.84 -60.06 -24.24
CA VAL A 671 -3.83 -58.97 -24.25
C VAL A 671 -3.25 -57.68 -24.83
N TYR A 672 -1.99 -57.35 -24.54
CA TYR A 672 -1.29 -56.21 -25.14
C TYR A 672 -1.14 -56.37 -26.66
N GLY A 673 -0.82 -57.58 -27.15
CA GLY A 673 -0.82 -57.89 -28.58
C GLY A 673 -2.20 -57.70 -29.23
N GLN A 674 -3.27 -58.18 -28.58
CA GLN A 674 -4.65 -57.94 -29.04
C GLN A 674 -5.02 -56.45 -29.03
N ALA A 675 -4.55 -55.67 -28.06
CA ALA A 675 -4.75 -54.22 -27.99
C ALA A 675 -4.03 -53.49 -29.13
N LEU A 676 -2.76 -53.80 -29.41
CA LEU A 676 -2.03 -53.21 -30.53
C LEU A 676 -2.67 -53.50 -31.89
N VAL A 677 -3.16 -54.72 -32.10
CA VAL A 677 -3.92 -55.08 -33.32
C VAL A 677 -5.22 -54.28 -33.40
N TRP A 678 -5.95 -54.15 -32.28
CA TRP A 678 -7.19 -53.36 -32.24
C TRP A 678 -6.94 -51.88 -32.54
N VAL A 679 -5.98 -51.23 -31.87
CA VAL A 679 -5.58 -49.82 -32.11
C VAL A 679 -5.12 -49.62 -33.56
N SER A 680 -4.38 -50.57 -34.12
CA SER A 680 -3.92 -50.51 -35.51
C SER A 680 -5.05 -50.71 -36.53
N SER A 681 -6.16 -51.35 -36.14
CA SER A 681 -7.36 -51.52 -36.95
C SER A 681 -8.36 -50.36 -36.86
N LEU A 682 -8.06 -49.29 -36.11
CA LEU A 682 -8.93 -48.11 -36.03
C LEU A 682 -8.88 -47.32 -37.35
N LYS A 683 -10.01 -46.69 -37.73
CA LYS A 683 -10.02 -45.75 -38.86
C LYS A 683 -9.08 -44.56 -38.56
N PRO A 684 -8.43 -43.95 -39.56
CA PRO A 684 -7.51 -42.83 -39.33
C PRO A 684 -8.10 -41.71 -38.47
N GLU A 685 -9.31 -41.26 -38.79
CA GLU A 685 -10.09 -40.26 -38.03
C GLU A 685 -10.27 -40.62 -36.54
N GLN A 686 -10.50 -41.91 -36.24
CA GLN A 686 -10.67 -42.39 -34.87
C GLN A 686 -9.33 -42.36 -34.14
N ARG A 687 -8.27 -42.84 -34.80
CA ARG A 687 -6.91 -42.91 -34.27
C ARG A 687 -6.38 -41.51 -33.97
N GLU A 688 -6.56 -40.56 -34.87
CA GLU A 688 -6.18 -39.15 -34.71
C GLU A 688 -6.90 -38.49 -33.53
N ARG A 689 -8.22 -38.65 -33.43
CA ARG A 689 -9.02 -38.14 -32.30
C ARG A 689 -8.59 -38.74 -30.96
N ILE A 690 -8.23 -40.02 -30.93
CA ILE A 690 -7.72 -40.70 -29.72
C ILE A 690 -6.35 -40.14 -29.33
N LEU A 691 -5.42 -40.03 -30.30
CA LEU A 691 -4.09 -39.47 -30.07
C LEU A 691 -4.14 -38.02 -29.58
N GLY A 692 -5.05 -37.20 -30.14
CA GLY A 692 -5.21 -35.80 -29.75
C GLY A 692 -5.84 -35.56 -28.37
N HIS A 693 -6.52 -36.55 -27.78
CA HIS A 693 -7.17 -36.42 -26.47
C HIS A 693 -6.49 -37.23 -25.35
N PHE A 694 -6.07 -38.47 -25.65
CA PHE A 694 -5.48 -39.41 -24.69
C PHE A 694 -3.97 -39.62 -24.88
N GLY A 695 -3.37 -39.06 -25.93
CA GLY A 695 -1.99 -39.36 -26.32
C GLY A 695 -1.82 -40.75 -26.94
N PRO A 696 -0.58 -41.17 -27.25
CA PRO A 696 -0.27 -42.52 -27.71
C PRO A 696 -0.56 -43.57 -26.62
N MET A 697 -0.86 -44.79 -27.06
CA MET A 697 -0.95 -45.95 -26.16
C MET A 697 0.39 -46.16 -25.45
N PRO A 698 0.44 -46.21 -24.10
CA PRO A 698 1.67 -46.46 -23.36
C PRO A 698 2.33 -47.79 -23.74
N GLU A 699 3.65 -47.85 -23.63
CA GLU A 699 4.41 -49.08 -23.83
C GLU A 699 4.10 -50.11 -22.72
N LYS A 700 4.28 -51.40 -23.04
CA LYS A 700 4.08 -52.50 -22.10
C LYS A 700 5.16 -52.47 -21.02
N GLU A 701 4.79 -52.21 -19.77
CA GLU A 701 5.73 -52.31 -18.65
C GLU A 701 6.28 -53.74 -18.51
N PRO A 702 7.60 -53.92 -18.29
CA PRO A 702 8.22 -55.25 -18.15
C PRO A 702 7.84 -55.94 -16.83
N GLU A 703 7.38 -55.19 -15.83
CA GLU A 703 6.90 -55.68 -14.55
C GLU A 703 5.52 -55.08 -14.25
N PRO A 704 4.41 -55.78 -14.55
CA PRO A 704 3.06 -55.22 -14.45
C PRO A 704 2.59 -54.98 -13.01
N GLN A 705 3.33 -55.44 -12.00
CA GLN A 705 2.96 -55.41 -10.58
C GLN A 705 3.76 -54.40 -9.74
N VAL A 706 4.52 -53.50 -10.38
CA VAL A 706 5.29 -52.45 -9.67
C VAL A 706 4.36 -51.36 -9.13
N GLY A 707 3.47 -50.83 -9.98
CA GLY A 707 2.55 -49.76 -9.62
C GLY A 707 1.29 -50.26 -8.90
N PRO A 708 0.72 -49.49 -7.93
CA PRO A 708 -0.45 -49.91 -7.15
C PRO A 708 -1.74 -50.04 -7.97
N ASN A 709 -1.77 -49.54 -9.21
CA ASN A 709 -2.90 -49.71 -10.14
C ASN A 709 -2.63 -50.76 -11.24
N GLY A 710 -1.49 -51.47 -11.19
CA GLY A 710 -1.00 -52.23 -12.34
C GLY A 710 -0.60 -51.32 -13.52
N PRO A 711 -0.53 -51.87 -14.76
CA PRO A 711 0.06 -51.21 -15.92
C PRO A 711 -0.80 -50.08 -16.51
N SER A 712 -0.14 -49.02 -16.96
CA SER A 712 -0.73 -47.78 -17.50
C SER A 712 -1.51 -48.01 -18.80
N TRP A 713 -1.01 -48.85 -19.72
CA TRP A 713 -1.67 -49.12 -20.99
C TRP A 713 -3.05 -49.78 -20.83
N CYS A 714 -3.29 -50.52 -19.74
CA CYS A 714 -4.62 -51.06 -19.43
C CYS A 714 -5.63 -49.94 -19.13
N TRP A 715 -5.20 -48.89 -18.44
CA TRP A 715 -6.04 -47.75 -18.09
C TRP A 715 -6.30 -46.83 -19.29
N TRP A 716 -5.26 -46.57 -20.09
CA TRP A 716 -5.41 -45.90 -21.38
C TRP A 716 -6.41 -46.63 -22.28
N LEU A 717 -6.28 -47.96 -22.40
CA LEU A 717 -7.18 -48.77 -23.21
C LEU A 717 -8.62 -48.76 -22.66
N LEU A 718 -8.82 -48.85 -21.35
CA LEU A 718 -10.16 -48.77 -20.74
C LEU A 718 -10.84 -47.40 -20.94
N ALA A 719 -10.06 -46.31 -21.03
CA ALA A 719 -10.55 -44.97 -21.35
C ALA A 719 -10.90 -44.80 -22.84
N VAL A 720 -10.16 -45.48 -23.74
CA VAL A 720 -10.27 -45.37 -25.20
C VAL A 720 -11.29 -46.36 -25.80
N LEU A 721 -11.57 -47.48 -25.12
CA LEU A 721 -12.62 -48.41 -25.52
C LEU A 721 -14.01 -47.74 -25.40
N PRO A 722 -14.91 -47.90 -26.40
CA PRO A 722 -16.25 -47.33 -26.38
C PRO A 722 -17.20 -48.13 -25.46
N LEU A 723 -16.93 -48.03 -24.16
CA LEU A 723 -17.73 -48.59 -23.08
C LEU A 723 -18.46 -47.46 -22.35
N GLU A 724 -19.72 -47.67 -21.98
CA GLU A 724 -20.41 -46.75 -21.08
C GLU A 724 -19.77 -46.74 -19.68
N GLY A 725 -19.84 -45.60 -18.97
CA GLY A 725 -19.23 -45.46 -17.65
C GLY A 725 -19.65 -46.54 -16.64
N ARG A 726 -20.90 -47.02 -16.71
CA ARG A 726 -21.40 -48.13 -15.88
C ARG A 726 -20.75 -49.47 -16.19
N ALA A 727 -20.31 -49.70 -17.43
CA ALA A 727 -19.56 -50.89 -17.83
C ALA A 727 -18.05 -50.74 -17.55
N GLN A 728 -17.54 -49.52 -17.46
CA GLN A 728 -16.16 -49.21 -17.06
C GLN A 728 -15.94 -49.33 -15.53
N LEU A 729 -16.93 -48.93 -14.72
CA LEU A 729 -16.83 -48.87 -13.25
C LEU A 729 -16.32 -50.17 -12.58
N PRO A 730 -16.77 -51.40 -12.98
CA PRO A 730 -16.24 -52.64 -12.42
C PRO A 730 -14.73 -52.82 -12.64
N PHE A 731 -14.19 -52.40 -13.79
CA PHE A 731 -12.74 -52.51 -14.07
C PHE A 731 -11.89 -51.62 -13.17
N LEU A 732 -12.43 -50.47 -12.76
CA LEU A 732 -11.80 -49.56 -11.80
C LEU A 732 -11.78 -50.19 -10.39
N ALA A 733 -12.90 -50.80 -9.97
CA ALA A 733 -13.07 -51.45 -8.66
C ALA A 733 -12.27 -52.76 -8.49
N MET A 734 -11.96 -53.49 -9.57
CA MET A 734 -11.18 -54.73 -9.52
C MET A 734 -9.79 -54.51 -8.90
N THR A 735 -9.43 -55.27 -7.86
CA THR A 735 -8.07 -55.34 -7.28
C THR A 735 -7.26 -56.53 -7.81
N SER A 736 -7.71 -57.18 -8.89
CA SER A 736 -7.05 -58.34 -9.52
C SER A 736 -6.70 -57.98 -10.96
N LEU A 737 -5.39 -57.92 -11.25
CA LEU A 737 -4.94 -57.60 -12.60
C LEU A 737 -5.24 -58.74 -13.59
N LYS A 738 -5.19 -60.00 -13.13
CA LYS A 738 -5.54 -61.18 -13.94
C LYS A 738 -6.99 -61.10 -14.43
N ASP A 739 -7.93 -60.76 -13.55
CA ASP A 739 -9.34 -60.62 -13.92
C ASP A 739 -9.61 -59.37 -14.77
N ARG A 740 -8.93 -58.24 -14.51
CA ARG A 740 -9.01 -57.04 -15.35
C ARG A 740 -8.55 -57.34 -16.78
N LEU A 741 -7.43 -58.05 -16.95
CA LEU A 741 -6.91 -58.47 -18.26
C LEU A 741 -7.86 -59.47 -18.97
N ILE A 742 -8.44 -60.43 -18.24
CA ILE A 742 -9.46 -61.35 -18.80
C ILE A 742 -10.69 -60.56 -19.29
N GLY A 743 -11.16 -59.58 -18.51
CA GLY A 743 -12.28 -58.71 -18.89
C GLY A 743 -11.97 -57.86 -20.13
N ILE A 744 -10.80 -57.19 -20.17
CA ILE A 744 -10.33 -56.41 -21.32
C ILE A 744 -10.27 -57.31 -22.58
N ARG A 745 -9.73 -58.53 -22.44
CA ARG A 745 -9.68 -59.51 -23.54
C ARG A 745 -11.06 -59.86 -24.09
N ARG A 746 -12.07 -60.04 -23.21
CA ARG A 746 -13.46 -60.31 -23.62
C ARG A 746 -14.06 -59.12 -24.39
N VAL A 747 -13.79 -57.88 -23.97
CA VAL A 747 -14.23 -56.67 -24.69
C VAL A 747 -13.58 -56.58 -26.07
N LEU A 748 -12.25 -56.76 -26.17
CA LEU A 748 -11.53 -56.74 -27.45
C LEU A 748 -12.06 -57.80 -28.44
N LEU A 749 -12.34 -59.02 -27.95
CA LEU A 749 -12.90 -60.11 -28.75
C LEU A 749 -14.37 -59.87 -29.18
N PHE A 750 -15.15 -59.12 -28.39
CA PHE A 750 -16.49 -58.69 -28.80
C PHE A 750 -16.41 -57.60 -29.88
N MET A 751 -15.52 -56.62 -29.70
CA MET A 751 -15.33 -55.54 -30.66
C MET A 751 -14.79 -55.99 -32.02
N SER A 752 -13.92 -57.00 -32.06
CA SER A 752 -13.42 -57.54 -33.33
C SER A 752 -14.51 -58.30 -34.11
N ARG A 753 -15.38 -59.05 -33.41
CA ARG A 753 -16.50 -59.79 -34.02
C ARG A 753 -17.59 -58.87 -34.59
N ASN A 754 -17.84 -57.73 -33.94
CA ASN A 754 -18.83 -56.74 -34.41
C ASN A 754 -18.29 -55.79 -35.50
N ARG A 755 -17.05 -55.99 -35.98
CA ARG A 755 -16.45 -55.27 -37.13
C ARG A 755 -16.44 -56.07 -38.43
N SER A 756 -16.84 -57.35 -38.38
CA SER A 756 -17.05 -58.22 -39.56
C SER A 756 -18.52 -58.29 -39.98
N ARG A 757 -19.27 -57.21 -39.71
CA ARG A 757 -20.62 -56.87 -40.19
C ARG A 757 -20.65 -55.36 -40.43
#